data_AF-A0AAQ1YLK7-F1
#
_entry.id   AF-A0AAQ1YLK7-F1
#
_cell.length_a   1.000
_cell.length_b   1.000
_cell.length_c   1.000
_cell.angle_alpha   90.00
_cell.angle_beta   90.00
_cell.angle_gamma   90.00
#
_symmetry.space_group_name_H-M   'P 1'
#
loop_
_entity.id
_entity.type
_entity.pdbx_description
1 polymer ?
#
loop_
_entity_poly.entity_id
_entity_poly.type
_entity_poly.pdbx_seq_one_letter_code
_entity_poly.pdbx_strand_id
1 'polypeptide(L)'
;MNTTGLFNLSWQRYLNLLFLLLTVGFLTSGIITLIAANLDYFSDLAKIYGLQTLLVVTVVLGIYCFIRESHRQAKEKLKWKTYSLFFVVSVLIGGLFALVGQTYQTGADVWQLFAVWTLCQLPFLLLFSNVASALLFAATANVAFYLFNEQNAYNSMCYAVLINAGLLVISELFSKAFHDQHWRILPKVFLVLTFVSLFGLIVIYDMYFYAYAWGELGRSPLSSLIIAIPALIALYVYHKYRFDFINLIISVIALLGAYCFWASLLIRGLEEGVVLGLIGFTFTIMAINWLVKRYKREYPNSKKFHWAISILWVVALLIAVVTIGVWLFFSFGLEESGALVFGILLFVVALFITLNKETDEQSKILAGLFFLIANCFLGFYLFVKFNGIFLLSRYESSEGSNLGIFISALIFTVIIIVSYKLMPNSLVRILLVTQLLVFWQISYNLYFHNYSLNNTWFNNAWFNKIQLLSSIVLFYWVMRPNQSARIHLKPIVWGIVLFSLWISVPSYMVPSYMAIPWVNYGFIDTDVSSDVMPADAMSFDNVLQVLSGQFWSHFQFDVSHILYLLVCALPLIVYALMNKHSESKHTEAVLILLVLTLFALGFVGIPVILYLTALLLLVYWTDSRAFFGLLVFAFVVYLGGFYYQLSIPLLYKGVLLVSFAIIFAIVTLFLHARYKAPSQSAVENDSVFKAPILLVGVFVIALLGAVNYKVQQFEDVLATGKPIVLKIAPVDPRSLMQGDYMVLNYAILSEFQQSQFLPESNESLETSESIDAGEANETIETIETSGIDESSPSKKKAYILVHLDKNHVATFCEEQSEIPTDFKHCTPNLYLPIRYKDGWLPKLPSQDYFFAEGKGEYYAQAEYAEYRFKDGILLLARLLDKDLKGL
;
A
#
# COMPACT_ATOMS: atom_id res chain seq x y z
N MET A 1 -34.19 16.27 19.23
CA MET A 1 -34.05 15.01 18.48
C MET A 1 -32.67 14.45 18.78
N ASN A 2 -32.58 13.27 19.42
CA ASN A 2 -31.30 12.59 19.64
C ASN A 2 -30.71 12.20 18.28
N THR A 3 -29.87 13.04 17.70
CA THR A 3 -29.06 12.68 16.53
C THR A 3 -28.03 11.66 17.02
N THR A 4 -28.36 10.39 16.92
CA THR A 4 -27.38 9.30 17.11
C THR A 4 -26.32 9.47 16.02
N GLY A 5 -25.10 9.86 16.40
CA GLY A 5 -24.00 9.96 15.44
C GLY A 5 -23.53 8.60 14.93
N LEU A 6 -22.47 8.59 14.14
CA LEU A 6 -21.88 7.37 13.57
C LEU A 6 -21.77 6.24 14.64
N PHE A 7 -22.17 5.03 14.27
CA PHE A 7 -22.26 3.84 15.15
C PHE A 7 -23.26 3.95 16.33
N ASN A 8 -24.18 4.92 16.30
CA ASN A 8 -25.05 5.24 17.43
C ASN A 8 -24.27 5.58 18.71
N LEU A 9 -23.07 6.16 18.56
CA LEU A 9 -22.24 6.59 19.67
C LEU A 9 -22.50 8.07 20.00
N SER A 10 -22.38 8.42 21.28
CA SER A 10 -22.24 9.82 21.66
C SER A 10 -20.89 10.37 21.15
N TRP A 11 -20.79 11.68 20.97
CA TRP A 11 -19.56 12.34 20.50
C TRP A 11 -18.33 11.93 21.31
N GLN A 12 -18.43 11.89 22.64
CA GLN A 12 -17.31 11.51 23.51
C GLN A 12 -16.92 10.03 23.38
N ARG A 13 -17.90 9.14 23.14
CA ARG A 13 -17.62 7.72 22.89
C ARG A 13 -17.01 7.50 21.51
N TYR A 14 -17.40 8.30 20.53
CA TYR A 14 -16.78 8.30 19.21
C TYR A 14 -15.32 8.76 19.29
N LEU A 15 -15.04 9.86 20.01
CA LEU A 15 -13.66 10.32 20.26
C LEU A 15 -12.82 9.25 20.97
N ASN A 16 -13.38 8.58 21.98
CA ASN A 16 -12.71 7.47 22.66
C ASN A 16 -12.35 6.33 21.69
N LEU A 17 -13.27 5.96 20.78
CA LEU A 17 -12.99 4.98 19.73
C LEU A 17 -11.89 5.46 18.77
N LEU A 18 -11.96 6.71 18.33
CA LEU A 18 -11.00 7.30 17.40
C LEU A 18 -9.58 7.32 18.01
N PHE A 19 -9.43 7.83 19.23
CA PHE A 19 -8.14 7.85 19.91
C PHE A 19 -7.62 6.44 20.22
N LEU A 20 -8.50 5.47 20.50
CA LEU A 20 -8.08 4.07 20.64
C LEU A 20 -7.49 3.52 19.33
N LEU A 21 -8.16 3.77 18.20
CA LEU A 21 -7.66 3.34 16.88
C LEU A 21 -6.33 4.00 16.53
N LEU A 22 -6.21 5.31 16.77
CA LEU A 22 -4.95 6.04 16.59
C LEU A 22 -3.85 5.50 17.50
N THR A 23 -4.15 5.22 18.77
CA THR A 23 -3.21 4.62 19.73
C THR A 23 -2.66 3.31 19.20
N VAL A 24 -3.53 2.39 18.76
CA VAL A 24 -3.11 1.07 18.27
C VAL A 24 -2.26 1.21 17.02
N GLY A 25 -2.72 1.99 16.02
CA GLY A 25 -1.98 2.16 14.76
C GLY A 25 -0.60 2.80 14.95
N PHE A 26 -0.52 3.86 15.77
CA PHE A 26 0.73 4.56 16.04
C PHE A 26 1.69 3.72 16.88
N LEU A 27 1.18 2.97 17.87
CA LEU A 27 2.01 2.10 18.70
C LEU A 27 2.64 0.99 17.86
N THR A 28 1.84 0.30 17.04
CA THR A 28 2.33 -0.78 16.19
C THR A 28 3.31 -0.28 15.13
N SER A 29 2.99 0.85 14.48
CA SER A 29 3.87 1.45 13.48
C SER A 29 5.17 1.94 14.12
N GLY A 30 5.09 2.67 15.23
CA GLY A 30 6.24 3.25 15.91
C GLY A 30 7.23 2.20 16.43
N ILE A 31 6.73 1.10 17.00
CA ILE A 31 7.60 0.02 17.49
C ILE A 31 8.34 -0.65 16.32
N ILE A 32 7.66 -0.96 15.21
CA ILE A 32 8.32 -1.52 14.03
C ILE A 32 9.37 -0.56 13.49
N THR A 33 9.06 0.73 13.40
CA THR A 33 10.00 1.75 12.93
C THR A 33 11.22 1.89 13.86
N LEU A 34 11.05 1.80 15.18
CA LEU A 34 12.17 1.81 16.13
C LEU A 34 13.07 0.58 16.01
N ILE A 35 12.49 -0.59 15.73
CA ILE A 35 13.26 -1.81 15.45
C ILE A 35 14.10 -1.60 14.19
N ALA A 36 13.48 -1.11 13.12
CA ALA A 36 14.16 -0.84 11.85
C ALA A 36 15.29 0.19 11.97
N ALA A 37 15.17 1.17 12.87
CA ALA A 37 16.21 2.19 13.11
C ALA A 37 17.53 1.64 13.69
N ASN A 38 17.55 0.39 14.19
CA ASN A 38 18.71 -0.29 14.76
C ASN A 38 19.47 0.51 15.84
N LEU A 39 18.98 0.48 17.09
CA LEU A 39 19.49 1.34 18.18
C LEU A 39 20.88 0.93 18.71
N ASP A 40 21.96 1.53 18.24
CA ASP A 40 23.33 1.18 18.66
C ASP A 40 23.68 1.41 20.14
N TYR A 41 22.89 2.21 20.87
CA TYR A 41 23.10 2.47 22.29
C TYR A 41 22.80 1.27 23.20
N PHE A 42 22.00 0.31 22.72
CA PHE A 42 21.63 -0.87 23.48
C PHE A 42 22.41 -2.08 22.98
N SER A 43 22.86 -2.93 23.91
CA SER A 43 23.40 -4.23 23.53
C SER A 43 22.34 -5.08 22.82
N ASP A 44 22.80 -5.98 21.96
CA ASP A 44 21.94 -6.86 21.17
C ASP A 44 20.94 -7.67 22.02
N LEU A 45 21.43 -8.24 23.12
CA LEU A 45 20.58 -8.93 24.09
C LEU A 45 19.59 -7.97 24.78
N ALA A 46 19.99 -6.73 25.09
CA ALA A 46 19.08 -5.76 25.70
C ALA A 46 17.93 -5.38 24.75
N LYS A 47 18.20 -5.25 23.44
CA LYS A 47 17.16 -5.02 22.42
C LYS A 47 16.16 -6.18 22.42
N ILE A 48 16.65 -7.42 22.34
CA ILE A 48 15.83 -8.63 22.26
C ILE A 48 15.00 -8.82 23.54
N TYR A 49 15.63 -8.81 24.71
CA TYR A 49 14.93 -9.00 25.98
C TYR A 49 13.99 -7.83 26.32
N GLY A 50 14.33 -6.61 25.91
CA GLY A 50 13.44 -5.46 26.01
C GLY A 50 12.13 -5.67 25.25
N LEU A 51 12.22 -6.13 24.00
CA LEU A 51 11.05 -6.43 23.17
C LEU A 51 10.26 -7.66 23.69
N GLN A 52 10.94 -8.71 24.15
CA GLN A 52 10.28 -9.85 24.79
C GLN A 52 9.53 -9.43 26.06
N THR A 53 10.11 -8.56 26.88
CA THR A 53 9.46 -8.01 28.08
C THR A 53 8.20 -7.23 27.70
N LEU A 54 8.29 -6.36 26.68
CA LEU A 54 7.15 -5.61 26.17
C LEU A 54 6.03 -6.54 25.67
N LEU A 55 6.39 -7.61 24.95
CA LEU A 55 5.44 -8.63 24.49
C LEU A 55 4.74 -9.30 25.67
N VAL A 56 5.48 -9.77 26.68
CA VAL A 56 4.91 -10.43 27.86
C VAL A 56 3.98 -9.49 28.63
N VAL A 57 4.41 -8.24 28.87
CA VAL A 57 3.58 -7.23 29.53
C VAL A 57 2.28 -6.99 28.74
N THR A 58 2.35 -6.90 27.42
CA THR A 58 1.18 -6.69 26.55
C THR A 58 0.24 -7.90 26.61
N VAL A 59 0.76 -9.13 26.62
CA VAL A 59 -0.04 -10.35 26.78
C VAL A 59 -0.73 -10.39 28.14
N VAL A 60 -0.01 -10.08 29.23
CA VAL A 60 -0.58 -10.05 30.59
C VAL A 60 -1.68 -9.00 30.69
N LEU A 61 -1.48 -7.81 30.13
CA LEU A 61 -2.49 -6.77 30.04
C LEU A 61 -3.70 -7.23 29.20
N GLY A 62 -3.46 -7.92 28.09
CA GLY A 62 -4.50 -8.49 27.22
C GLY A 62 -5.37 -9.51 27.96
N ILE A 63 -4.74 -10.42 28.70
CA ILE A 63 -5.42 -11.41 29.56
C ILE A 63 -6.21 -10.72 30.67
N TYR A 64 -5.62 -9.73 31.34
CA TYR A 64 -6.31 -8.94 32.37
C TYR A 64 -7.56 -8.23 31.82
N CYS A 65 -7.43 -7.58 30.65
CA CYS A 65 -8.55 -6.97 29.95
C CYS A 65 -9.61 -8.00 29.55
N PHE A 66 -9.21 -9.17 29.06
CA PHE A 66 -10.13 -10.24 28.70
C PHE A 66 -10.95 -10.72 29.89
N ILE A 67 -10.31 -10.99 31.04
CA ILE A 67 -10.99 -11.41 32.27
C ILE A 67 -12.00 -10.32 32.68
N ARG A 68 -11.55 -9.06 32.73
CA ARG A 68 -12.38 -7.93 33.16
C ARG A 68 -13.57 -7.65 32.24
N GLU A 69 -13.38 -7.75 30.92
CA GLU A 69 -14.44 -7.57 29.93
C GLU A 69 -15.38 -8.77 29.92
N SER A 70 -14.88 -9.99 30.12
CA SER A 70 -15.72 -11.19 30.19
C SER A 70 -16.68 -11.18 31.38
N HIS A 71 -16.29 -10.62 32.53
CA HIS A 71 -17.19 -10.49 33.68
C HIS A 71 -18.27 -9.40 33.51
N ARG A 72 -18.10 -8.47 32.55
CA ARG A 72 -18.95 -7.27 32.44
C ARG A 72 -19.80 -7.22 31.18
N GLN A 73 -19.50 -8.05 30.20
CA GLN A 73 -20.11 -8.02 28.88
C GLN A 73 -20.62 -9.42 28.53
N ALA A 74 -21.80 -9.48 27.93
CA ALA A 74 -22.32 -10.72 27.35
C ALA A 74 -21.34 -11.28 26.31
N LYS A 75 -21.31 -12.61 26.18
CA LYS A 75 -20.41 -13.37 25.29
C LYS A 75 -20.37 -12.88 23.83
N GLU A 76 -21.45 -12.27 23.35
CA GLU A 76 -21.60 -11.80 21.96
C GLU A 76 -21.18 -10.33 21.73
N LYS A 77 -20.79 -9.57 22.78
CA LYS A 77 -20.30 -8.19 22.62
C LYS A 77 -18.80 -8.16 22.33
N LEU A 78 -18.42 -7.30 21.38
CA LEU A 78 -17.03 -7.11 20.98
C LEU A 78 -16.19 -6.54 22.14
N LYS A 79 -15.21 -7.31 22.58
CA LYS A 79 -14.24 -6.97 23.64
C LYS A 79 -13.10 -6.12 23.08
N TRP A 80 -13.42 -4.87 22.73
CA TRP A 80 -12.53 -3.96 22.00
C TRP A 80 -11.12 -3.86 22.59
N LYS A 81 -10.97 -3.79 23.93
CA LYS A 81 -9.63 -3.65 24.55
C LYS A 81 -8.80 -4.91 24.40
N THR A 82 -9.44 -6.06 24.64
CA THR A 82 -8.80 -7.36 24.46
C THR A 82 -8.30 -7.52 23.03
N TYR A 83 -9.16 -7.25 22.04
CA TYR A 83 -8.80 -7.39 20.62
C TYR A 83 -7.72 -6.41 20.18
N SER A 84 -7.74 -5.17 20.67
CA SER A 84 -6.68 -4.21 20.41
C SER A 84 -5.32 -4.68 20.94
N LEU A 85 -5.27 -5.21 22.16
CA LEU A 85 -4.01 -5.68 22.75
C LEU A 85 -3.48 -6.93 22.04
N PHE A 86 -4.34 -7.90 21.71
CA PHE A 86 -3.89 -9.09 20.98
C PHE A 86 -3.52 -8.80 19.52
N PHE A 87 -4.10 -7.76 18.91
CA PHE A 87 -3.60 -7.25 17.63
C PHE A 87 -2.18 -6.71 17.76
N VAL A 88 -1.89 -5.92 18.81
CA VAL A 88 -0.53 -5.43 19.10
C VAL A 88 0.42 -6.60 19.35
N VAL A 89 0.03 -7.62 20.13
CA VAL A 89 0.85 -8.84 20.34
C VAL A 89 1.19 -9.52 19.01
N SER A 90 0.21 -9.71 18.13
CA SER A 90 0.44 -10.31 16.81
C SER A 90 1.47 -9.53 15.99
N VAL A 91 1.48 -8.19 16.09
CA VAL A 91 2.47 -7.34 15.41
C VAL A 91 3.86 -7.45 16.07
N LEU A 92 3.92 -7.42 17.40
CA LEU A 92 5.17 -7.52 18.17
C LEU A 92 5.91 -8.83 17.90
N ILE A 93 5.20 -9.93 17.65
CA ILE A 93 5.81 -11.22 17.28
C ILE A 93 6.59 -11.09 15.96
N GLY A 94 6.02 -10.41 14.95
CA GLY A 94 6.72 -10.13 13.70
C GLY A 94 7.94 -9.24 13.91
N GLY A 95 7.79 -8.18 14.72
CA GLY A 95 8.90 -7.33 15.13
C GLY A 95 10.02 -8.08 15.85
N LEU A 96 9.70 -9.06 16.70
CA LEU A 96 10.68 -9.89 17.39
C LEU A 96 11.50 -10.75 16.42
N PHE A 97 10.83 -11.36 15.43
CA PHE A 97 11.55 -12.13 14.40
C PHE A 97 12.44 -11.25 13.52
N ALA A 98 11.95 -10.07 13.14
CA ALA A 98 12.73 -9.09 12.40
C ALA A 98 13.97 -8.64 13.19
N LEU A 99 13.79 -8.32 14.47
CA LEU A 99 14.88 -7.89 15.35
C LEU A 99 15.95 -8.98 15.49
N VAL A 100 15.57 -10.24 15.74
CA VAL A 100 16.54 -11.34 15.84
C VAL A 100 17.27 -11.54 14.51
N GLY A 101 16.56 -11.49 13.38
CA GLY A 101 17.15 -11.64 12.06
C GLY A 101 18.16 -10.54 11.72
N GLN A 102 17.84 -9.31 12.10
CA GLN A 102 18.67 -8.11 11.96
C GLN A 102 19.91 -8.17 12.86
N THR A 103 19.73 -8.43 14.16
CA THR A 103 20.80 -8.48 15.16
C THR A 103 21.88 -9.49 14.82
N TYR A 104 21.51 -10.72 14.44
CA TYR A 104 22.46 -11.79 14.15
C TYR A 104 22.86 -11.87 12.67
N GLN A 105 22.44 -10.89 11.85
CA GLN A 105 22.75 -10.83 10.41
C GLN A 105 22.54 -12.20 9.75
N THR A 106 21.37 -12.80 10.00
CA THR A 106 21.16 -14.23 9.67
C THR A 106 21.08 -14.49 8.17
N GLY A 107 20.82 -13.45 7.36
CA GLY A 107 20.61 -13.57 5.91
C GLY A 107 19.53 -14.58 5.52
N ALA A 108 18.61 -14.90 6.44
CA ALA A 108 17.54 -15.84 6.21
C ALA A 108 16.55 -15.28 5.19
N ASP A 109 15.93 -16.15 4.39
CA ASP A 109 15.03 -15.68 3.34
C ASP A 109 13.84 -14.94 3.97
N VAL A 110 13.61 -13.69 3.54
CA VAL A 110 12.60 -12.80 4.11
C VAL A 110 11.19 -13.43 4.06
N TRP A 111 10.89 -14.24 3.04
CA TRP A 111 9.60 -14.93 2.95
C TRP A 111 9.37 -15.93 4.11
N GLN A 112 10.42 -16.60 4.60
CA GLN A 112 10.30 -17.55 5.71
C GLN A 112 9.92 -16.83 7.00
N LEU A 113 10.49 -15.64 7.21
CA LEU A 113 10.14 -14.79 8.34
C LEU A 113 8.64 -14.45 8.32
N PHE A 114 8.12 -13.97 7.19
CA PHE A 114 6.69 -13.65 7.07
C PHE A 114 5.80 -14.89 7.16
N ALA A 115 6.25 -16.06 6.68
CA ALA A 115 5.51 -17.31 6.78
C ALA A 115 5.40 -17.78 8.25
N VAL A 116 6.52 -17.80 8.98
CA VAL A 116 6.53 -18.15 10.42
C VAL A 116 5.72 -17.13 11.21
N TRP A 117 5.86 -15.84 10.90
CA TRP A 117 5.04 -14.80 11.52
C TRP A 117 3.54 -15.04 11.32
N THR A 118 3.12 -15.34 10.09
CA THR A 118 1.72 -15.66 9.76
C THR A 118 1.21 -16.85 10.57
N LEU A 119 1.99 -17.94 10.67
CA LEU A 119 1.63 -19.11 11.47
C LEU A 119 1.49 -18.79 12.95
N CYS A 120 2.40 -17.99 13.50
CA CYS A 120 2.36 -17.57 14.92
C CYS A 120 1.17 -16.68 15.26
N GLN A 121 0.47 -16.10 14.27
CA GLN A 121 -0.77 -15.35 14.49
C GLN A 121 -2.00 -16.26 14.68
N LEU A 122 -1.99 -17.50 14.18
CA LEU A 122 -3.14 -18.40 14.19
C LEU A 122 -3.75 -18.64 15.58
N PRO A 123 -2.97 -18.89 16.65
CA PRO A 123 -3.55 -19.11 17.97
C PRO A 123 -4.34 -17.89 18.46
N PHE A 124 -3.82 -16.68 18.25
CA PHE A 124 -4.52 -15.45 18.63
C PHE A 124 -5.74 -15.19 17.76
N LEU A 125 -5.65 -15.49 16.45
CA LEU A 125 -6.77 -15.34 15.53
C LEU A 125 -7.92 -16.30 15.88
N LEU A 126 -7.62 -17.53 16.30
CA LEU A 126 -8.64 -18.52 16.68
C LEU A 126 -9.26 -18.23 18.05
N LEU A 127 -8.47 -17.75 19.02
CA LEU A 127 -8.95 -17.45 20.38
C LEU A 127 -9.68 -16.10 20.46
N PHE A 128 -9.22 -15.12 19.70
CA PHE A 128 -9.68 -13.73 19.74
C PHE A 128 -10.05 -13.23 18.34
N SER A 129 -10.85 -14.03 17.62
CA SER A 129 -11.26 -13.76 16.25
C SER A 129 -11.90 -12.38 16.07
N ASN A 130 -11.27 -11.56 15.22
CA ASN A 130 -11.74 -10.24 14.86
C ASN A 130 -11.29 -9.88 13.44
N VAL A 131 -11.98 -8.92 12.82
CA VAL A 131 -11.72 -8.49 11.43
C VAL A 131 -10.30 -7.97 11.24
N ALA A 132 -9.78 -7.15 12.17
CA ALA A 132 -8.46 -6.53 12.02
C ALA A 132 -7.32 -7.57 12.05
N SER A 133 -7.39 -8.55 12.95
CA SER A 133 -6.40 -9.64 13.04
C SER A 133 -6.48 -10.58 11.84
N ALA A 134 -7.68 -10.84 11.31
CA ALA A 134 -7.83 -11.62 10.07
C ALA A 134 -7.26 -10.90 8.85
N LEU A 135 -7.40 -9.56 8.78
CA LEU A 135 -6.77 -8.75 7.74
C LEU A 135 -5.25 -8.72 7.87
N LEU A 136 -4.71 -8.63 9.10
CA LEU A 136 -3.26 -8.73 9.33
C LEU A 136 -2.72 -10.10 8.89
N PHE A 137 -3.39 -11.19 9.28
CA PHE A 137 -3.03 -12.54 8.86
C PHE A 137 -3.01 -12.68 7.33
N ALA A 138 -4.04 -12.15 6.67
CA ALA A 138 -4.11 -12.17 5.21
C ALA A 138 -3.00 -11.33 4.57
N ALA A 139 -2.68 -10.16 5.14
CA ALA A 139 -1.61 -9.31 4.64
C ALA A 139 -0.25 -10.01 4.76
N THR A 140 0.09 -10.56 5.93
CA THR A 140 1.37 -11.26 6.13
C THR A 140 1.46 -12.55 5.31
N ALA A 141 0.35 -13.27 5.13
CA ALA A 141 0.29 -14.42 4.24
C ALA A 141 0.57 -14.01 2.78
N ASN A 142 -0.13 -13.00 2.26
CA ASN A 142 0.07 -12.54 0.88
C ASN A 142 1.51 -12.04 0.66
N VAL A 143 2.10 -11.32 1.63
CA VAL A 143 3.50 -10.88 1.56
C VAL A 143 4.47 -12.06 1.57
N ALA A 144 4.27 -13.05 2.45
CA ALA A 144 5.11 -14.24 2.49
C ALA A 144 5.13 -14.96 1.14
N PHE A 145 3.96 -15.15 0.53
CA PHE A 145 3.87 -15.81 -0.77
C PHE A 145 4.43 -14.95 -1.89
N TYR A 146 4.18 -13.64 -1.89
CA TYR A 146 4.78 -12.72 -2.87
C TYR A 146 6.31 -12.80 -2.86
N LEU A 147 6.95 -12.77 -1.68
CA LEU A 147 8.40 -12.88 -1.56
C LEU A 147 8.92 -14.29 -1.91
N PHE A 148 8.20 -15.34 -1.51
CA PHE A 148 8.54 -16.72 -1.89
C PHE A 148 8.53 -16.89 -3.42
N ASN A 149 7.59 -16.22 -4.07
CA ASN A 149 7.42 -16.27 -5.51
C ASN A 149 8.52 -15.52 -6.26
N GLU A 150 8.89 -14.34 -5.81
CA GLU A 150 10.03 -13.58 -6.35
C GLU A 150 11.29 -14.46 -6.36
N GLN A 151 11.49 -15.30 -5.34
CA GLN A 151 12.65 -16.17 -5.24
C GLN A 151 12.57 -17.44 -6.12
N ASN A 152 11.36 -17.93 -6.45
CA ASN A 152 11.19 -19.26 -7.05
C ASN A 152 10.73 -19.26 -8.51
N ALA A 153 10.55 -18.09 -9.14
CA ALA A 153 10.30 -17.86 -10.58
C ALA A 153 9.12 -18.62 -11.25
N TYR A 154 8.45 -19.57 -10.59
CA TYR A 154 7.41 -20.43 -11.16
C TYR A 154 6.04 -20.25 -10.47
N ASN A 155 5.00 -19.95 -11.27
CA ASN A 155 3.56 -19.98 -10.93
C ASN A 155 3.14 -19.18 -9.69
N SER A 156 3.66 -17.95 -9.56
CA SER A 156 3.51 -17.10 -8.38
C SER A 156 2.07 -16.73 -8.01
N MET A 157 1.32 -16.24 -8.99
CA MET A 157 -0.02 -15.71 -8.75
C MET A 157 -1.04 -16.81 -8.44
N CYS A 158 -0.81 -18.06 -8.84
CA CYS A 158 -1.68 -19.20 -8.52
C CYS A 158 -1.82 -19.40 -7.00
N TYR A 159 -0.73 -19.30 -6.25
CA TYR A 159 -0.76 -19.43 -4.79
C TYR A 159 -1.52 -18.29 -4.12
N ALA A 160 -1.34 -17.05 -4.59
CA ALA A 160 -2.07 -15.90 -4.10
C ALA A 160 -3.59 -16.07 -4.30
N VAL A 161 -4.01 -16.58 -5.46
CA VAL A 161 -5.41 -16.93 -5.73
C VAL A 161 -5.91 -17.99 -4.76
N LEU A 162 -5.17 -19.09 -4.56
CA LEU A 162 -5.57 -20.18 -3.67
C LEU A 162 -5.74 -19.71 -2.21
N ILE A 163 -4.81 -18.89 -1.71
CA ILE A 163 -4.87 -18.37 -0.34
C ILE A 163 -6.05 -17.44 -0.17
N ASN A 164 -6.22 -16.47 -1.08
CA ASN A 164 -7.30 -15.49 -0.98
C ASN A 164 -8.67 -16.16 -1.15
N ALA A 165 -8.79 -17.16 -2.04
CA ALA A 165 -9.99 -17.97 -2.17
C ALA A 165 -10.25 -18.85 -0.94
N GLY A 166 -9.21 -19.45 -0.36
CA GLY A 166 -9.31 -20.21 0.89
C GLY A 166 -9.78 -19.33 2.07
N LEU A 167 -9.17 -18.14 2.21
CA LEU A 167 -9.57 -17.15 3.20
C LEU A 167 -10.99 -16.63 2.98
N LEU A 168 -11.42 -16.46 1.74
CA LEU A 168 -12.80 -16.14 1.39
C LEU A 168 -13.76 -17.21 1.93
N VAL A 169 -13.50 -18.49 1.65
CA VAL A 169 -14.34 -19.60 2.14
C VAL A 169 -14.36 -19.65 3.66
N ILE A 170 -13.21 -19.53 4.32
CA ILE A 170 -13.12 -19.49 5.79
C ILE A 170 -13.93 -18.31 6.36
N SER A 171 -13.83 -17.13 5.74
CA SER A 171 -14.56 -15.94 6.20
C SER A 171 -16.08 -16.08 6.09
N GLU A 172 -16.57 -16.80 5.08
CA GLU A 172 -17.99 -17.09 4.89
C GLU A 172 -18.51 -18.12 5.91
N LEU A 173 -17.72 -19.16 6.19
CA LEU A 173 -18.08 -20.20 7.15
C LEU A 173 -18.06 -19.71 8.60
N PHE A 174 -17.08 -18.86 8.95
CA PHE A 174 -16.82 -18.43 10.33
C PHE A 174 -17.17 -16.96 10.60
N SER A 175 -18.04 -16.34 9.78
CA SER A 175 -18.45 -14.93 9.93
C SER A 175 -18.98 -14.58 11.33
N LYS A 176 -19.64 -15.53 12.04
CA LYS A 176 -20.05 -15.34 13.45
C LYS A 176 -18.85 -15.23 14.40
N ALA A 177 -17.85 -16.08 14.24
CA ALA A 177 -16.66 -16.08 15.09
C ALA A 177 -15.85 -14.79 14.93
N PHE A 178 -15.70 -14.28 13.70
CA PHE A 178 -15.00 -13.03 13.42
C PHE A 178 -15.77 -11.75 13.81
N HIS A 179 -16.99 -11.87 14.35
CA HIS A 179 -17.91 -10.76 14.61
C HIS A 179 -18.23 -9.92 13.35
N ASP A 180 -18.20 -10.55 12.16
CA ASP A 180 -18.34 -9.89 10.86
C ASP A 180 -19.70 -10.14 10.19
N GLN A 181 -20.70 -10.64 10.93
CA GLN A 181 -22.02 -11.00 10.37
C GLN A 181 -22.77 -9.81 9.76
N HIS A 182 -22.65 -8.65 10.38
CA HIS A 182 -23.40 -7.46 9.98
C HIS A 182 -22.71 -6.68 8.88
N TRP A 183 -21.38 -6.73 8.85
CA TRP A 183 -20.55 -5.87 7.99
C TRP A 183 -20.01 -6.63 6.79
N ARG A 184 -19.71 -7.93 6.96
CA ARG A 184 -19.12 -8.82 5.95
C ARG A 184 -17.92 -8.18 5.25
N ILE A 185 -17.05 -7.56 6.03
CA ILE A 185 -15.82 -6.91 5.54
C ILE A 185 -14.88 -7.96 4.97
N LEU A 186 -14.68 -9.08 5.68
CA LEU A 186 -13.72 -10.10 5.30
C LEU A 186 -14.08 -10.75 3.94
N PRO A 187 -15.32 -11.23 3.71
CA PRO A 187 -15.66 -11.78 2.40
C PRO A 187 -15.52 -10.77 1.26
N LYS A 188 -15.84 -9.48 1.49
CA LYS A 188 -15.68 -8.43 0.48
C LYS A 188 -14.22 -8.22 0.11
N VAL A 189 -13.35 -8.09 1.12
CA VAL A 189 -11.92 -7.88 0.90
C VAL A 189 -11.29 -9.10 0.23
N PHE A 190 -11.56 -10.32 0.71
CA PHE A 190 -10.96 -11.53 0.12
C PHE A 190 -11.48 -11.82 -1.29
N LEU A 191 -12.74 -11.52 -1.60
CA LEU A 191 -13.25 -11.62 -2.97
C LEU A 191 -12.53 -10.65 -3.91
N VAL A 192 -12.35 -9.40 -3.50
CA VAL A 192 -11.58 -8.40 -4.28
C VAL A 192 -10.14 -8.88 -4.46
N LEU A 193 -9.46 -9.29 -3.39
CA LEU A 193 -8.08 -9.78 -3.47
C LEU A 193 -7.97 -10.99 -4.40
N THR A 194 -8.91 -11.94 -4.35
CA THR A 194 -8.93 -13.10 -5.24
C THR A 194 -9.01 -12.68 -6.71
N PHE A 195 -9.92 -11.76 -7.06
CA PHE A 195 -10.04 -11.28 -8.45
C PHE A 195 -8.87 -10.41 -8.89
N VAL A 196 -8.29 -9.60 -7.99
CA VAL A 196 -7.07 -8.85 -8.28
C VAL A 196 -5.89 -9.79 -8.53
N SER A 197 -5.74 -10.86 -7.74
CA SER A 197 -4.72 -11.89 -7.98
C SER A 197 -4.97 -12.66 -9.29
N LEU A 198 -6.22 -13.01 -9.61
CA LEU A 198 -6.57 -13.65 -10.88
C LEU A 198 -6.28 -12.74 -12.08
N PHE A 199 -6.56 -11.44 -11.97
CA PHE A 199 -6.23 -10.46 -13.00
C PHE A 199 -4.72 -10.26 -13.13
N GLY A 200 -4.00 -10.16 -12.00
CA GLY A 200 -2.54 -10.07 -11.97
C GLY A 200 -1.86 -11.29 -12.58
N LEU A 201 -2.41 -12.49 -12.38
CA LEU A 201 -1.97 -13.70 -13.06
C LEU A 201 -1.97 -13.49 -14.58
N ILE A 202 -3.10 -13.06 -15.14
CA ILE A 202 -3.25 -12.87 -16.59
C ILE A 202 -2.30 -11.78 -17.12
N VAL A 203 -2.22 -10.61 -16.47
CA VAL A 203 -1.40 -9.48 -16.95
C VAL A 203 0.10 -9.78 -16.91
N ILE A 204 0.58 -10.44 -15.84
CA ILE A 204 2.01 -10.75 -15.69
C ILE A 204 2.46 -11.83 -16.70
N TYR A 205 1.59 -12.81 -17.00
CA TYR A 205 1.87 -13.78 -18.06
C TYR A 205 2.04 -13.12 -19.43
N ASP A 206 1.31 -12.04 -19.72
CA ASP A 206 1.42 -11.30 -20.99
C ASP A 206 2.67 -10.39 -21.05
N MET A 207 3.14 -9.85 -19.92
CA MET A 207 4.25 -8.89 -19.87
C MET A 207 5.65 -9.52 -19.71
N TYR A 208 5.80 -10.61 -18.93
CA TYR A 208 7.13 -11.15 -18.56
C TYR A 208 7.51 -12.46 -19.28
N PHE A 209 6.56 -13.28 -19.71
CA PHE A 209 6.84 -14.58 -20.33
C PHE A 209 6.88 -14.50 -21.87
N TYR A 210 7.59 -13.50 -22.41
CA TYR A 210 7.82 -13.34 -23.85
C TYR A 210 8.79 -14.39 -24.43
N ALA A 211 9.45 -15.20 -23.59
CA ALA A 211 10.62 -15.99 -23.99
C ALA A 211 10.51 -17.53 -23.81
N TYR A 212 9.43 -18.08 -23.26
CA TYR A 212 9.28 -19.54 -23.11
C TYR A 212 7.87 -20.01 -23.47
N ALA A 213 7.75 -21.28 -23.89
CA ALA A 213 6.61 -21.97 -24.51
C ALA A 213 5.21 -21.85 -23.82
N TRP A 214 5.09 -21.12 -22.72
CA TRP A 214 3.84 -20.77 -22.03
C TRP A 214 3.26 -19.40 -22.42
N GLY A 215 3.97 -18.59 -23.23
CA GLY A 215 3.48 -17.31 -23.76
C GLY A 215 2.21 -17.42 -24.61
N GLU A 216 1.96 -18.58 -25.24
CA GLU A 216 0.74 -18.83 -26.00
C GLU A 216 -0.51 -18.94 -25.12
N LEU A 217 -0.39 -19.41 -23.86
CA LEU A 217 -1.53 -19.55 -22.97
C LEU A 217 -1.98 -18.19 -22.41
N GLY A 218 -1.04 -17.29 -22.12
CA GLY A 218 -1.29 -15.92 -21.62
C GLY A 218 -2.02 -15.04 -22.63
N ARG A 219 -1.70 -15.16 -23.92
CA ARG A 219 -2.40 -14.48 -25.03
C ARG A 219 -3.59 -15.25 -25.60
N SER A 220 -3.92 -16.42 -25.06
CA SER A 220 -5.08 -17.15 -25.54
C SER A 220 -6.38 -16.49 -25.05
N PRO A 221 -7.44 -16.43 -25.86
CA PRO A 221 -8.76 -16.01 -25.40
C PRO A 221 -9.28 -16.89 -24.25
N LEU A 222 -8.76 -18.12 -24.11
CA LEU A 222 -9.10 -19.05 -23.04
C LEU A 222 -8.61 -18.59 -21.66
N SER A 223 -7.57 -17.76 -21.57
CA SER A 223 -7.10 -17.22 -20.29
C SER A 223 -8.15 -16.33 -19.61
N SER A 224 -9.04 -15.69 -20.36
CA SER A 224 -10.19 -14.96 -19.80
C SER A 224 -11.12 -15.85 -18.94
N LEU A 225 -11.19 -17.16 -19.24
CA LEU A 225 -11.99 -18.12 -18.48
C LEU A 225 -11.47 -18.31 -17.05
N ILE A 226 -10.18 -18.05 -16.81
CA ILE A 226 -9.56 -18.11 -15.47
C ILE A 226 -10.22 -17.11 -14.52
N ILE A 227 -10.66 -15.96 -15.02
CA ILE A 227 -11.46 -14.99 -14.22
C ILE A 227 -12.96 -15.30 -14.35
N ALA A 228 -13.44 -15.60 -15.56
CA ALA A 228 -14.87 -15.70 -15.81
C ALA A 228 -15.53 -16.86 -15.04
N ILE A 229 -14.87 -18.03 -14.95
CA ILE A 229 -15.43 -19.19 -14.24
C ILE A 229 -15.57 -18.91 -12.73
N PRO A 230 -14.51 -18.49 -12.00
CA PRO A 230 -14.67 -18.07 -10.59
C PRO A 230 -15.67 -16.95 -10.40
N ALA A 231 -15.75 -16.00 -11.32
CA ALA A 231 -16.72 -14.91 -11.25
C ALA A 231 -18.16 -15.39 -11.41
N LEU A 232 -18.44 -16.35 -12.30
CA LEU A 232 -19.75 -17.00 -12.43
C LEU A 232 -20.10 -17.83 -11.18
N ILE A 233 -19.13 -18.55 -10.61
CA ILE A 233 -19.32 -19.31 -9.36
C ILE A 233 -19.67 -18.37 -8.22
N ALA A 234 -18.89 -17.29 -8.03
CA ALA A 234 -19.14 -16.29 -7.00
C ALA A 234 -20.52 -15.63 -7.21
N LEU A 235 -20.84 -15.25 -8.45
CA LEU A 235 -22.15 -14.69 -8.80
C LEU A 235 -23.27 -15.67 -8.42
N TYR A 236 -23.16 -16.95 -8.75
CA TYR A 236 -24.15 -17.97 -8.40
C TYR A 236 -24.30 -18.17 -6.88
N VAL A 237 -23.19 -18.24 -6.15
CA VAL A 237 -23.18 -18.41 -4.69
C VAL A 237 -23.84 -17.22 -3.99
N TYR A 238 -23.43 -16.01 -4.35
CA TYR A 238 -24.00 -14.76 -3.81
C TYR A 238 -25.40 -14.47 -4.35
N HIS A 239 -25.81 -15.12 -5.43
CA HIS A 239 -27.19 -15.03 -5.92
C HIS A 239 -28.15 -15.95 -5.17
N LYS A 240 -27.77 -17.23 -4.98
CA LYS A 240 -28.70 -18.29 -4.56
C LYS A 240 -28.57 -18.68 -3.08
N TYR A 241 -27.34 -18.74 -2.57
CA TYR A 241 -27.08 -19.32 -1.24
C TYR A 241 -26.85 -18.28 -0.16
N ARG A 242 -26.14 -17.19 -0.47
CA ARG A 242 -25.73 -16.19 0.52
C ARG A 242 -25.83 -14.78 -0.05
N PHE A 243 -27.05 -14.25 -0.20
CA PHE A 243 -27.27 -12.94 -0.78
C PHE A 243 -26.36 -11.85 -0.16
N ASP A 244 -25.41 -11.35 -0.95
CA ASP A 244 -24.59 -10.17 -0.65
C ASP A 244 -24.52 -9.32 -1.90
N PHE A 245 -25.18 -8.17 -1.83
CA PHE A 245 -25.32 -7.32 -3.00
C PHE A 245 -24.00 -6.69 -3.47
N ILE A 246 -23.05 -6.44 -2.56
CA ILE A 246 -21.74 -5.86 -2.91
C ILE A 246 -20.88 -6.92 -3.58
N ASN A 247 -20.82 -8.13 -3.03
CA ASN A 247 -20.05 -9.22 -3.64
C ASN A 247 -20.61 -9.62 -5.01
N LEU A 248 -21.93 -9.56 -5.18
CA LEU A 248 -22.56 -9.81 -6.46
C LEU A 248 -22.14 -8.75 -7.51
N ILE A 249 -22.03 -7.47 -7.12
CA ILE A 249 -21.46 -6.42 -7.97
C ILE A 249 -19.98 -6.68 -8.29
N ILE A 250 -19.18 -7.05 -7.28
CA ILE A 250 -17.76 -7.40 -7.48
C ILE A 250 -17.62 -8.53 -8.50
N SER A 251 -18.46 -9.57 -8.44
CA SER A 251 -18.48 -10.65 -9.43
C SER A 251 -18.86 -10.18 -10.83
N VAL A 252 -19.81 -9.24 -10.97
CA VAL A 252 -20.16 -8.64 -12.27
C VAL A 252 -18.99 -7.81 -12.83
N ILE A 253 -18.30 -7.04 -11.98
CA ILE A 253 -17.11 -6.29 -12.38
C ILE A 253 -16.01 -7.23 -12.83
N ALA A 254 -15.80 -8.36 -12.13
CA ALA A 254 -14.81 -9.36 -12.52
C ALA A 254 -15.15 -10.01 -13.88
N LEU A 255 -16.44 -10.33 -14.14
CA LEU A 255 -16.88 -10.81 -15.46
C LEU A 255 -16.63 -9.79 -16.57
N LEU A 256 -16.86 -8.52 -16.28
CA LEU A 256 -16.59 -7.45 -17.23
C LEU A 256 -15.09 -7.28 -17.48
N GLY A 257 -14.26 -7.41 -16.43
CA GLY A 257 -12.80 -7.43 -16.58
C GLY A 257 -12.32 -8.58 -17.44
N ALA A 258 -12.88 -9.79 -17.24
CA ALA A 258 -12.62 -10.95 -18.09
C ALA A 258 -13.03 -10.70 -19.55
N TYR A 259 -14.18 -10.08 -19.77
CA TYR A 259 -14.65 -9.69 -21.10
C TYR A 259 -13.73 -8.66 -21.76
N CYS A 260 -13.34 -7.60 -21.03
CA CYS A 260 -12.44 -6.57 -21.55
C CYS A 260 -11.08 -7.16 -21.93
N PHE A 261 -10.56 -8.10 -21.14
CA PHE A 261 -9.32 -8.80 -21.47
C PHE A 261 -9.47 -9.70 -22.71
N TRP A 262 -10.57 -10.46 -22.79
CA TRP A 262 -10.87 -11.26 -23.98
C TRP A 262 -11.02 -10.39 -25.24
N ALA A 263 -11.70 -9.26 -25.10
CA ALA A 263 -11.88 -8.29 -26.17
C ALA A 263 -10.53 -7.69 -26.59
N SER A 264 -9.66 -7.31 -25.65
CA SER A 264 -8.36 -6.71 -26.00
C SER A 264 -7.46 -7.61 -26.85
N LEU A 265 -7.58 -8.94 -26.70
CA LEU A 265 -6.84 -9.90 -27.52
C LEU A 265 -7.40 -10.02 -28.96
N LEU A 266 -8.66 -9.66 -29.18
CA LEU A 266 -9.32 -9.74 -30.48
C LEU A 266 -9.22 -8.44 -31.28
N ILE A 267 -8.90 -7.32 -30.64
CA ILE A 267 -8.82 -6.01 -31.29
C ILE A 267 -7.54 -5.95 -32.13
N ARG A 268 -7.68 -6.04 -33.45
CA ARG A 268 -6.61 -5.81 -34.43
C ARG A 268 -6.75 -4.47 -35.14
N GLY A 269 -7.93 -3.87 -35.08
CA GLY A 269 -8.23 -2.56 -35.67
C GLY A 269 -9.24 -1.76 -34.86
N LEU A 270 -9.42 -0.50 -35.25
CA LEU A 270 -10.34 0.42 -34.57
C LEU A 270 -11.78 -0.10 -34.58
N GLU A 271 -12.27 -0.54 -35.74
CA GLU A 271 -13.67 -0.97 -35.93
C GLU A 271 -14.04 -2.14 -34.99
N GLU A 272 -13.14 -3.12 -34.85
CA GLU A 272 -13.31 -4.26 -33.94
C GLU A 272 -13.36 -3.80 -32.48
N GLY A 273 -12.49 -2.86 -32.09
CA GLY A 273 -12.50 -2.27 -30.74
C GLY A 273 -13.80 -1.53 -30.41
N VAL A 274 -14.43 -0.92 -31.40
CA VAL A 274 -15.69 -0.18 -31.25
C VAL A 274 -16.84 -1.14 -31.07
N VAL A 275 -16.92 -2.17 -31.92
CA VAL A 275 -17.97 -3.19 -31.84
C VAL A 275 -17.91 -3.94 -30.51
N LEU A 276 -16.72 -4.42 -30.13
CA LEU A 276 -16.50 -5.08 -28.83
C LEU A 276 -16.76 -4.11 -27.66
N GLY A 277 -16.38 -2.85 -27.82
CA GLY A 277 -16.70 -1.80 -26.87
C GLY A 277 -18.20 -1.62 -26.60
N LEU A 278 -18.99 -1.52 -27.67
CA LEU A 278 -20.44 -1.40 -27.60
C LEU A 278 -21.11 -2.65 -27.03
N ILE A 279 -20.60 -3.84 -27.34
CA ILE A 279 -21.05 -5.10 -26.72
C ILE A 279 -20.77 -5.08 -25.22
N GLY A 280 -19.57 -4.66 -24.80
CA GLY A 280 -19.23 -4.48 -23.39
C GLY A 280 -20.18 -3.51 -22.69
N PHE A 281 -20.43 -2.36 -23.30
CA PHE A 281 -21.36 -1.35 -22.77
C PHE A 281 -22.79 -1.90 -22.62
N THR A 282 -23.34 -2.54 -23.65
CA THR A 282 -24.69 -3.11 -23.59
C THR A 282 -24.80 -4.20 -22.52
N PHE A 283 -23.77 -5.05 -22.38
CA PHE A 283 -23.70 -6.05 -21.31
C PHE A 283 -23.69 -5.40 -19.92
N THR A 284 -22.92 -4.32 -19.72
CA THR A 284 -22.94 -3.60 -18.43
C THR A 284 -24.32 -3.04 -18.08
N ILE A 285 -25.03 -2.43 -19.04
CA ILE A 285 -26.38 -1.92 -18.81
C ILE A 285 -27.34 -3.07 -18.47
N MET A 286 -27.26 -4.18 -19.20
CA MET A 286 -28.09 -5.36 -18.92
C MET A 286 -27.82 -5.91 -17.52
N ALA A 287 -26.56 -6.00 -17.11
CA ALA A 287 -26.17 -6.43 -15.78
C ALA A 287 -26.69 -5.47 -14.70
N ILE A 288 -26.56 -4.16 -14.90
CA ILE A 288 -27.12 -3.14 -14.00
C ILE A 288 -28.63 -3.31 -13.85
N ASN A 289 -29.36 -3.47 -14.96
CA ASN A 289 -30.82 -3.64 -14.94
C ASN A 289 -31.23 -4.91 -14.17
N TRP A 290 -30.50 -6.01 -14.39
CA TRP A 290 -30.73 -7.24 -13.67
C TRP A 290 -30.46 -7.10 -12.16
N LEU A 291 -29.35 -6.45 -11.77
CA LEU A 291 -29.00 -6.16 -10.38
C LEU A 291 -30.04 -5.29 -9.69
N VAL A 292 -30.50 -4.24 -10.36
CA VAL A 292 -31.56 -3.34 -9.90
C VAL A 292 -32.84 -4.10 -9.62
N LYS A 293 -33.28 -4.94 -10.57
CA LYS A 293 -34.50 -5.76 -10.41
C LYS A 293 -34.35 -6.72 -9.24
N ARG A 294 -33.16 -7.29 -9.04
CA ARG A 294 -32.88 -8.21 -7.93
C ARG A 294 -32.83 -7.53 -6.59
N TYR A 295 -32.18 -6.38 -6.49
CA TYR A 295 -32.15 -5.58 -5.26
C TYR A 295 -33.56 -5.19 -4.81
N LYS A 296 -34.42 -4.75 -5.74
CA LYS A 296 -35.83 -4.42 -5.45
C LYS A 296 -36.66 -5.63 -4.99
N ARG A 297 -36.36 -6.83 -5.51
CA ARG A 297 -37.05 -8.06 -5.09
C ARG A 297 -36.70 -8.45 -3.65
N GLU A 298 -35.44 -8.29 -3.26
CA GLU A 298 -34.98 -8.63 -1.90
C GLU A 298 -35.36 -7.56 -0.87
N TYR A 299 -35.32 -6.28 -1.28
CA TYR A 299 -35.66 -5.15 -0.43
C TYR A 299 -36.84 -4.34 -1.02
N PRO A 300 -38.07 -4.89 -1.02
CA PRO A 300 -39.23 -4.24 -1.62
C PRO A 300 -39.60 -2.91 -0.96
N ASN A 301 -39.26 -2.74 0.32
CA ASN A 301 -39.50 -1.52 1.08
C ASN A 301 -38.46 -0.42 0.82
N SER A 302 -37.37 -0.73 0.11
CA SER A 302 -36.31 0.23 -0.19
C SER A 302 -36.68 1.05 -1.44
N LYS A 303 -36.94 2.35 -1.25
CA LYS A 303 -37.25 3.26 -2.37
C LYS A 303 -36.01 3.72 -3.16
N LYS A 304 -34.81 3.46 -2.67
CA LYS A 304 -33.53 3.92 -3.26
C LYS A 304 -32.68 2.75 -3.69
N PHE A 305 -32.00 2.90 -4.83
CA PHE A 305 -30.96 1.98 -5.25
C PHE A 305 -29.80 1.94 -4.25
N HIS A 306 -29.22 0.76 -4.09
CA HIS A 306 -28.00 0.63 -3.30
C HIS A 306 -26.86 1.41 -3.97
N TRP A 307 -26.10 2.16 -3.17
CA TRP A 307 -25.03 3.03 -3.68
C TRP A 307 -24.00 2.27 -4.51
N ALA A 308 -23.73 0.98 -4.24
CA ALA A 308 -22.74 0.22 -5.01
C ALA A 308 -23.07 0.07 -6.51
N ILE A 309 -24.35 0.17 -6.92
CA ILE A 309 -24.74 0.15 -8.36
C ILE A 309 -24.11 1.32 -9.12
N SER A 310 -23.88 2.43 -8.42
CA SER A 310 -23.13 3.58 -8.92
C SER A 310 -21.80 3.23 -9.56
N ILE A 311 -21.06 2.29 -8.97
CA ILE A 311 -19.74 1.89 -9.43
C ILE A 311 -19.86 1.31 -10.85
N LEU A 312 -20.85 0.45 -11.09
CA LEU A 312 -21.10 -0.12 -12.41
C LEU A 312 -21.54 0.94 -13.43
N TRP A 313 -22.30 1.96 -13.02
CA TRP A 313 -22.59 3.09 -13.90
C TRP A 313 -21.34 3.89 -14.27
N VAL A 314 -20.39 4.07 -13.35
CA VAL A 314 -19.10 4.69 -13.65
C VAL A 314 -18.29 3.83 -14.61
N VAL A 315 -18.29 2.51 -14.44
CA VAL A 315 -17.60 1.59 -15.36
C VAL A 315 -18.26 1.59 -16.73
N ALA A 316 -19.60 1.55 -16.80
CA ALA A 316 -20.34 1.67 -18.05
C ALA A 316 -20.06 3.01 -18.75
N LEU A 317 -19.97 4.11 -17.98
CA LEU A 317 -19.53 5.40 -18.49
C LEU A 317 -18.13 5.32 -19.08
N LEU A 318 -17.18 4.75 -18.35
CA LEU A 318 -15.79 4.68 -18.79
C LEU A 318 -15.67 3.86 -20.07
N ILE A 319 -16.37 2.74 -20.16
CA ILE A 319 -16.45 1.95 -21.39
C ILE A 319 -17.05 2.77 -22.52
N ALA A 320 -18.20 3.44 -22.31
CA ALA A 320 -18.80 4.30 -23.33
C ALA A 320 -17.87 5.45 -23.76
N VAL A 321 -17.24 6.15 -22.83
CA VAL A 321 -16.28 7.23 -23.11
C VAL A 321 -15.10 6.69 -23.91
N VAL A 322 -14.49 5.58 -23.51
CA VAL A 322 -13.33 5.03 -24.23
C VAL A 322 -13.76 4.56 -25.62
N THR A 323 -14.85 3.81 -25.71
CA THR A 323 -15.25 3.15 -26.97
C THR A 323 -15.80 4.15 -27.98
N ILE A 324 -16.77 4.97 -27.59
CA ILE A 324 -17.34 6.02 -28.44
C ILE A 324 -16.31 7.15 -28.61
N GLY A 325 -15.53 7.47 -27.59
CA GLY A 325 -14.46 8.47 -27.62
C GLY A 325 -13.38 8.17 -28.62
N VAL A 326 -12.76 6.99 -28.49
CA VAL A 326 -11.71 6.51 -29.39
C VAL A 326 -12.26 6.32 -30.80
N TRP A 327 -13.49 5.79 -30.95
CA TRP A 327 -14.12 5.70 -32.26
C TRP A 327 -14.21 7.07 -32.93
N LEU A 328 -14.82 8.04 -32.25
CA LEU A 328 -15.01 9.38 -32.79
C LEU A 328 -13.68 10.06 -33.07
N PHE A 329 -12.70 9.88 -32.20
CA PHE A 329 -11.35 10.45 -32.35
C PHE A 329 -10.68 9.99 -33.65
N PHE A 330 -10.69 8.69 -33.95
CA PHE A 330 -10.02 8.15 -35.13
C PHE A 330 -10.90 8.19 -36.39
N SER A 331 -12.22 7.96 -36.30
CA SER A 331 -13.11 7.96 -37.47
C SER A 331 -13.34 9.34 -38.07
N PHE A 332 -13.29 10.39 -37.25
CA PHE A 332 -13.43 11.77 -37.71
C PHE A 332 -12.11 12.53 -37.73
N GLY A 333 -10.99 11.85 -37.42
CA GLY A 333 -9.64 12.43 -37.41
C GLY A 333 -9.62 13.78 -36.72
N LEU A 334 -10.19 13.85 -35.51
CA LEU A 334 -10.74 15.10 -34.98
C LEU A 334 -9.69 16.20 -34.85
N GLU A 335 -9.62 17.03 -35.89
CA GLU A 335 -9.34 18.45 -35.76
C GLU A 335 -10.24 19.01 -34.66
N GLU A 336 -9.73 20.04 -34.00
CA GLU A 336 -10.43 20.89 -33.03
C GLU A 336 -11.95 21.06 -33.32
N SER A 337 -12.32 21.29 -34.57
CA SER A 337 -13.71 21.52 -35.00
C SER A 337 -14.68 20.38 -34.68
N GLY A 338 -14.30 19.11 -34.84
CA GLY A 338 -15.26 18.02 -34.67
C GLY A 338 -15.45 17.60 -33.22
N ALA A 339 -14.48 17.78 -32.33
CA ALA A 339 -14.67 17.58 -30.88
C ALA A 339 -15.78 18.49 -30.33
N LEU A 340 -15.86 19.73 -30.83
CA LEU A 340 -16.96 20.64 -30.54
C LEU A 340 -18.29 20.12 -31.07
N VAL A 341 -18.35 19.71 -32.34
CA VAL A 341 -19.61 19.27 -32.97
C VAL A 341 -20.19 18.06 -32.24
N PHE A 342 -19.37 17.05 -31.94
CA PHE A 342 -19.82 15.86 -31.20
C PHE A 342 -20.17 16.16 -29.76
N GLY A 343 -19.37 16.99 -29.07
CA GLY A 343 -19.67 17.46 -27.72
C GLY A 343 -21.04 18.12 -27.66
N ILE A 344 -21.35 19.02 -28.59
CA ILE A 344 -22.66 19.68 -28.69
C ILE A 344 -23.76 18.67 -29.03
N LEU A 345 -23.56 17.79 -30.02
CA LEU A 345 -24.57 16.81 -30.43
C LEU A 345 -24.97 15.91 -29.24
N LEU A 346 -24.01 15.35 -28.52
CA LEU A 346 -24.25 14.52 -27.34
C LEU A 346 -24.90 15.32 -26.21
N PHE A 347 -24.51 16.59 -26.03
CA PHE A 347 -25.14 17.47 -25.06
C PHE A 347 -26.62 17.74 -25.40
N VAL A 348 -26.96 17.96 -26.68
CA VAL A 348 -28.35 18.13 -27.14
C VAL A 348 -29.15 16.85 -26.95
N VAL A 349 -28.59 15.68 -27.29
CA VAL A 349 -29.23 14.38 -27.05
C VAL A 349 -29.51 14.19 -25.57
N ALA A 350 -28.53 14.46 -24.70
CA ALA A 350 -28.68 14.38 -23.26
C ALA A 350 -29.80 15.32 -22.75
N LEU A 351 -29.81 16.56 -23.27
CA LEU A 351 -30.81 17.57 -22.93
C LEU A 351 -32.22 17.15 -23.34
N PHE A 352 -32.39 16.58 -24.54
CA PHE A 352 -33.69 16.06 -25.00
C PHE A 352 -34.22 14.94 -24.09
N ILE A 353 -33.34 14.00 -23.68
CA ILE A 353 -33.72 12.93 -22.76
C ILE A 353 -34.12 13.50 -21.39
N THR A 354 -33.43 14.53 -20.89
CA THR A 354 -33.77 15.15 -19.60
C THR A 354 -35.07 15.93 -19.57
N LEU A 355 -35.40 16.63 -20.66
CA LEU A 355 -36.59 17.48 -20.74
C LEU A 355 -37.87 16.67 -20.91
N ASN A 356 -37.76 15.41 -21.32
CA ASN A 356 -38.90 14.52 -21.47
C ASN A 356 -39.44 14.11 -20.09
N LYS A 357 -40.66 14.57 -19.75
CA LYS A 357 -41.28 14.47 -18.42
C LYS A 357 -41.63 13.04 -18.00
N GLU A 358 -41.83 12.12 -18.93
CA GLU A 358 -42.21 10.71 -18.68
C GLU A 358 -41.02 9.75 -18.59
N THR A 359 -39.82 10.26 -18.30
CA THR A 359 -38.61 9.41 -18.29
C THR A 359 -38.38 8.71 -16.96
N ASP A 360 -38.25 7.38 -17.03
CA ASP A 360 -37.82 6.53 -15.92
C ASP A 360 -36.47 6.98 -15.32
N GLU A 361 -36.23 6.63 -14.06
CA GLU A 361 -34.98 6.96 -13.35
C GLU A 361 -33.72 6.47 -14.10
N GLN A 362 -33.84 5.38 -14.86
CA GLN A 362 -32.78 4.84 -15.72
C GLN A 362 -32.45 5.75 -16.89
N SER A 363 -33.45 6.30 -17.57
CA SER A 363 -33.27 7.24 -18.67
C SER A 363 -32.60 8.53 -18.19
N LYS A 364 -32.87 8.95 -16.95
CA LYS A 364 -32.18 10.11 -16.32
C LYS A 364 -30.71 9.82 -16.02
N ILE A 365 -30.36 8.59 -15.65
CA ILE A 365 -28.95 8.17 -15.49
C ILE A 365 -28.26 8.14 -16.85
N LEU A 366 -28.91 7.57 -17.87
CA LEU A 366 -28.39 7.52 -19.24
C LEU A 366 -28.13 8.93 -19.80
N ALA A 367 -29.07 9.87 -19.60
CA ALA A 367 -28.85 11.27 -19.95
C ALA A 367 -27.63 11.86 -19.23
N GLY A 368 -27.45 11.54 -17.96
CA GLY A 368 -26.27 11.96 -17.19
C GLY A 368 -24.95 11.41 -17.73
N LEU A 369 -24.95 10.17 -18.24
CA LEU A 369 -23.79 9.61 -18.93
C LEU A 369 -23.45 10.41 -20.18
N PHE A 370 -24.46 10.71 -21.01
CA PHE A 370 -24.25 11.51 -22.22
C PHE A 370 -23.73 12.91 -21.90
N PHE A 371 -24.21 13.56 -20.83
CA PHE A 371 -23.65 14.84 -20.38
C PHE A 371 -22.18 14.72 -19.98
N LEU A 372 -21.82 13.69 -19.21
CA LEU A 372 -20.44 13.49 -18.78
C LEU A 372 -19.50 13.22 -19.97
N ILE A 373 -19.94 12.43 -20.97
CA ILE A 373 -19.19 12.19 -22.22
C ILE A 373 -19.06 13.48 -23.03
N ALA A 374 -20.18 14.19 -23.24
CA ALA A 374 -20.21 15.46 -23.95
C ALA A 374 -19.26 16.49 -23.34
N ASN A 375 -19.23 16.58 -21.99
CA ASN A 375 -18.35 17.47 -21.28
C ASN A 375 -16.88 17.08 -21.42
N CYS A 376 -16.53 15.80 -21.51
CA CYS A 376 -15.15 15.39 -21.83
C CYS A 376 -14.71 15.92 -23.20
N PHE A 377 -15.54 15.76 -24.24
CA PHE A 377 -15.24 16.27 -25.58
C PHE A 377 -15.17 17.78 -25.66
N LEU A 378 -16.11 18.47 -25.01
CA LEU A 378 -16.14 19.92 -24.99
C LEU A 378 -14.96 20.48 -24.17
N GLY A 379 -14.58 19.82 -23.08
CA GLY A 379 -13.36 20.10 -22.34
C GLY A 379 -12.11 19.91 -23.20
N PHE A 380 -12.00 18.78 -23.91
CA PHE A 380 -10.90 18.55 -24.85
C PHE A 380 -10.82 19.61 -25.94
N TYR A 381 -11.96 20.00 -26.54
CA TYR A 381 -12.02 21.09 -27.51
C TYR A 381 -11.47 22.41 -26.93
N LEU A 382 -11.99 22.82 -25.76
CA LEU A 382 -11.54 24.04 -25.10
C LEU A 382 -10.04 23.97 -24.77
N PHE A 383 -9.56 22.81 -24.40
CA PHE A 383 -8.16 22.59 -24.12
C PHE A 383 -7.29 22.75 -25.39
N VAL A 384 -7.63 22.07 -26.48
CA VAL A 384 -6.89 22.16 -27.75
C VAL A 384 -6.95 23.59 -28.31
N LYS A 385 -8.14 24.22 -28.31
CA LYS A 385 -8.36 25.56 -28.88
C LYS A 385 -7.55 26.65 -28.23
N PHE A 386 -7.48 26.62 -26.91
CA PHE A 386 -6.87 27.69 -26.15
C PHE A 386 -5.43 27.37 -25.73
N ASN A 387 -5.01 26.09 -25.75
CA ASN A 387 -3.69 25.66 -25.26
C ASN A 387 -2.79 25.03 -26.34
N GLY A 388 -3.30 24.72 -27.54
CA GLY A 388 -2.47 24.36 -28.71
C GLY A 388 -1.81 22.98 -28.72
N ILE A 389 -2.22 22.03 -27.86
CA ILE A 389 -1.53 20.74 -27.71
C ILE A 389 -2.28 19.60 -28.44
N PHE A 390 -1.59 18.92 -29.38
CA PHE A 390 -1.95 17.56 -29.81
C PHE A 390 -0.75 16.58 -29.75
N LEU A 391 -0.93 15.61 -28.85
CA LEU A 391 -0.35 14.29 -28.55
C LEU A 391 0.69 13.53 -29.42
N LEU A 392 1.47 14.08 -30.36
CA LEU A 392 2.47 13.25 -31.06
C LEU A 392 3.84 13.84 -31.44
N SER A 393 4.14 15.11 -31.13
CA SER A 393 5.49 15.64 -31.34
C SER A 393 6.10 16.17 -30.06
N ARG A 394 7.24 15.56 -29.73
CA ARG A 394 8.25 16.02 -28.77
C ARG A 394 8.63 17.47 -29.11
N TYR A 395 8.53 18.37 -28.14
CA TYR A 395 9.29 19.63 -28.03
C TYR A 395 8.99 20.82 -28.97
N GLU A 396 7.74 21.08 -29.36
CA GLU A 396 7.38 22.43 -29.85
C GLU A 396 6.23 23.02 -29.03
N SER A 397 6.58 23.86 -28.04
CA SER A 397 5.66 24.66 -27.27
C SER A 397 5.02 25.72 -28.18
N SER A 398 3.76 25.56 -28.55
CA SER A 398 3.01 26.72 -29.08
C SER A 398 2.72 27.69 -27.92
N GLU A 399 2.88 28.98 -28.18
CA GLU A 399 2.53 30.10 -27.30
C GLU A 399 1.01 30.14 -26.99
N GLY A 400 0.51 29.18 -26.21
CA GLY A 400 -0.81 29.28 -25.61
C GLY A 400 -0.82 30.48 -24.66
N SER A 401 -1.61 31.51 -24.96
CA SER A 401 -1.71 32.66 -24.07
C SER A 401 -2.25 32.21 -22.70
N ASN A 402 -1.58 32.62 -21.62
CA ASN A 402 -2.00 32.35 -20.23
C ASN A 402 -3.47 32.76 -19.97
N LEU A 403 -3.95 33.79 -20.69
CA LEU A 403 -5.32 34.26 -20.68
C LEU A 403 -6.29 33.25 -21.35
N GLY A 404 -5.88 32.58 -22.42
CA GLY A 404 -6.63 31.50 -23.06
C GLY A 404 -6.85 30.30 -22.14
N ILE A 405 -5.81 29.85 -21.42
CA ILE A 405 -5.92 28.76 -20.44
C ILE A 405 -6.98 29.10 -19.38
N PHE A 406 -6.98 30.34 -18.87
CA PHE A 406 -7.95 30.78 -17.87
C PHE A 406 -9.38 30.91 -18.43
N ILE A 407 -9.53 31.47 -19.64
CA ILE A 407 -10.84 31.59 -20.31
C ILE A 407 -11.45 30.21 -20.56
N SER A 408 -10.65 29.23 -21.02
CA SER A 408 -11.12 27.87 -21.24
C SER A 408 -11.68 27.24 -19.96
N ALA A 409 -10.98 27.41 -18.83
CA ALA A 409 -11.44 26.94 -17.51
C ALA A 409 -12.75 27.61 -17.09
N LEU A 410 -12.91 28.92 -17.30
CA LEU A 410 -14.16 29.63 -17.01
C LEU A 410 -15.32 29.15 -17.88
N ILE A 411 -15.13 29.00 -19.19
CA ILE A 411 -16.15 28.47 -20.10
C ILE A 411 -16.56 27.05 -19.66
N PHE A 412 -15.58 26.21 -19.33
CA PHE A 412 -15.84 24.86 -18.83
C PHE A 412 -16.63 24.86 -17.52
N THR A 413 -16.37 25.80 -16.60
CA THR A 413 -17.18 25.92 -15.37
C THR A 413 -18.65 26.20 -15.66
N VAL A 414 -18.94 27.06 -16.65
CA VAL A 414 -20.31 27.41 -17.04
C VAL A 414 -21.02 26.18 -17.60
N ILE A 415 -20.34 25.41 -18.46
CA ILE A 415 -20.85 24.15 -19.02
C ILE A 415 -21.23 23.19 -17.89
N ILE A 416 -20.32 22.97 -16.93
CA ILE A 416 -20.57 22.06 -15.80
C ILE A 416 -21.71 22.57 -14.91
N ILE A 417 -21.80 23.88 -14.64
CA ILE A 417 -22.90 24.46 -13.84
C ILE A 417 -24.26 24.21 -14.51
N VAL A 418 -24.35 24.35 -15.84
CA VAL A 418 -25.56 24.05 -16.61
C VAL A 418 -25.89 22.56 -16.48
N SER A 419 -24.94 21.66 -16.77
CA SER A 419 -25.16 20.20 -16.62
C SER A 419 -25.58 19.82 -15.19
N TYR A 420 -24.99 20.44 -14.18
CA TYR A 420 -25.28 20.18 -12.76
C TYR A 420 -26.72 20.51 -12.39
N LYS A 421 -27.24 21.65 -12.89
CA LYS A 421 -28.61 22.09 -12.66
C LYS A 421 -29.62 21.20 -13.37
N LEU A 422 -29.30 20.76 -14.59
CA LEU A 422 -30.17 19.89 -15.40
C LEU A 422 -30.28 18.47 -14.84
N MET A 423 -29.21 17.96 -14.21
CA MET A 423 -29.17 16.60 -13.67
C MET A 423 -29.79 16.52 -12.27
N PRO A 424 -30.80 15.68 -12.01
CA PRO A 424 -31.31 15.44 -10.65
C PRO A 424 -30.50 14.37 -9.87
N ASN A 425 -29.74 13.53 -10.56
CA ASN A 425 -29.03 12.40 -9.94
C ASN A 425 -27.79 12.84 -9.14
N SER A 426 -27.67 12.38 -7.89
CA SER A 426 -26.56 12.76 -7.02
C SER A 426 -25.20 12.24 -7.49
N LEU A 427 -25.13 11.07 -8.12
CA LEU A 427 -23.87 10.51 -8.60
C LEU A 427 -23.31 11.29 -9.77
N VAL A 428 -24.16 11.56 -10.77
CA VAL A 428 -23.75 12.31 -11.96
C VAL A 428 -23.26 13.69 -11.55
N ARG A 429 -23.94 14.31 -10.58
CA ARG A 429 -23.49 15.56 -9.95
C ARG A 429 -22.13 15.46 -9.26
N ILE A 430 -21.84 14.36 -8.55
CA ILE A 430 -20.50 14.12 -7.96
C ILE A 430 -19.44 14.04 -9.07
N LEU A 431 -19.69 13.24 -10.11
CA LEU A 431 -18.75 13.08 -11.23
C LEU A 431 -18.53 14.36 -12.02
N LEU A 432 -19.58 15.17 -12.24
CA LEU A 432 -19.48 16.48 -12.89
C LEU A 432 -18.57 17.42 -12.10
N VAL A 433 -18.69 17.42 -10.78
CA VAL A 433 -17.82 18.21 -9.89
C VAL A 433 -16.39 17.68 -9.96
N THR A 434 -16.18 16.37 -9.98
CA THR A 434 -14.84 15.79 -10.17
C THR A 434 -14.25 16.16 -11.53
N GLN A 435 -15.01 16.10 -12.64
CA GLN A 435 -14.56 16.53 -13.97
C GLN A 435 -14.13 17.99 -13.99
N LEU A 436 -14.91 18.87 -13.36
CA LEU A 436 -14.57 20.28 -13.23
C LEU A 436 -13.22 20.46 -12.52
N LEU A 437 -13.04 19.78 -11.39
CA LEU A 437 -11.82 19.89 -10.59
C LEU A 437 -10.60 19.32 -11.32
N VAL A 438 -10.75 18.21 -12.05
CA VAL A 438 -9.70 17.64 -12.90
C VAL A 438 -9.31 18.64 -14.01
N PHE A 439 -10.29 19.25 -14.67
CA PHE A 439 -10.01 20.26 -15.70
C PHE A 439 -9.24 21.45 -15.11
N TRP A 440 -9.68 21.97 -13.97
CA TRP A 440 -8.96 23.04 -13.26
C TRP A 440 -7.55 22.65 -12.85
N GLN A 441 -7.32 21.41 -12.39
CA GLN A 441 -5.99 20.91 -12.06
C GLN A 441 -5.06 20.94 -13.26
N ILE A 442 -5.53 20.42 -14.40
CA ILE A 442 -4.73 20.37 -15.63
C ILE A 442 -4.45 21.80 -16.13
N SER A 443 -5.47 22.66 -16.18
CA SER A 443 -5.30 24.07 -16.54
C SER A 443 -4.33 24.81 -15.62
N TYR A 444 -4.42 24.57 -14.30
CA TYR A 444 -3.51 25.15 -13.32
C TYR A 444 -2.07 24.73 -13.57
N ASN A 445 -1.82 23.43 -13.73
CA ASN A 445 -0.47 22.92 -13.94
C ASN A 445 0.16 23.48 -15.22
N LEU A 446 -0.59 23.60 -16.31
CA LEU A 446 -0.09 24.18 -17.56
C LEU A 446 0.19 25.68 -17.45
N TYR A 447 -0.72 26.42 -16.81
CA TYR A 447 -0.56 27.85 -16.62
C TYR A 447 0.76 28.16 -15.89
N PHE A 448 1.05 27.41 -14.82
CA PHE A 448 2.27 27.61 -14.03
C PHE A 448 3.51 26.92 -14.62
N HIS A 449 3.36 25.82 -15.37
CA HIS A 449 4.48 25.19 -16.07
C HIS A 449 5.15 26.16 -17.06
N ASN A 450 4.36 26.95 -17.80
CA ASN A 450 4.84 27.99 -18.72
C ASN A 450 5.67 29.10 -18.03
N TYR A 451 5.49 29.33 -16.72
CA TYR A 451 6.29 30.30 -15.96
C TYR A 451 7.57 29.70 -15.35
N SER A 452 7.69 28.38 -15.26
CA SER A 452 8.67 27.71 -14.38
C SER A 452 10.05 27.41 -14.99
N LEU A 453 10.30 27.74 -16.27
CA LEU A 453 11.60 27.48 -16.93
C LEU A 453 12.81 28.14 -16.20
N ASN A 454 12.60 29.07 -15.27
CA ASN A 454 13.68 29.75 -14.54
C ASN A 454 13.60 29.70 -13.00
N ASN A 455 12.56 29.14 -12.38
CA ASN A 455 12.46 29.07 -10.92
C ASN A 455 11.70 27.81 -10.49
N THR A 456 12.45 26.77 -10.12
CA THR A 456 11.95 25.53 -9.49
C THR A 456 11.09 25.79 -8.25
N TRP A 457 11.30 26.95 -7.61
CA TRP A 457 10.65 27.35 -6.36
C TRP A 457 9.18 27.80 -6.50
N PHE A 458 8.71 28.10 -7.72
CA PHE A 458 7.33 28.60 -7.95
C PHE A 458 6.32 27.50 -8.33
N ASN A 459 6.69 26.21 -8.21
CA ASN A 459 5.80 25.06 -8.46
C ASN A 459 4.82 24.82 -7.30
N ASN A 460 4.28 25.92 -6.79
CA ASN A 460 3.54 26.04 -5.56
C ASN A 460 2.16 25.42 -5.72
N ALA A 461 1.92 24.27 -5.09
CA ALA A 461 0.64 23.55 -5.08
C ALA A 461 -0.48 24.28 -4.31
N TRP A 462 -0.64 25.61 -4.47
CA TRP A 462 -1.67 26.42 -3.81
C TRP A 462 -3.06 25.91 -4.12
N PHE A 463 -3.29 25.50 -5.37
CA PHE A 463 -4.56 24.90 -5.77
C PHE A 463 -4.88 23.65 -4.93
N ASN A 464 -3.91 22.75 -4.75
CA ASN A 464 -4.08 21.56 -3.92
C ASN A 464 -4.39 21.95 -2.45
N LYS A 465 -3.65 22.93 -1.88
CA LYS A 465 -3.85 23.46 -0.51
C LYS A 465 -5.25 24.04 -0.31
N ILE A 466 -5.69 24.91 -1.23
CA ILE A 466 -7.03 25.51 -1.22
C ILE A 466 -8.10 24.43 -1.37
N GLN A 467 -7.84 23.42 -2.19
CA GLN A 467 -8.75 22.30 -2.39
C GLN A 467 -8.99 21.51 -1.10
N LEU A 468 -7.94 21.18 -0.33
CA LEU A 468 -8.09 20.54 0.98
C LEU A 468 -8.85 21.40 1.99
N LEU A 469 -8.53 22.69 2.07
CA LEU A 469 -9.21 23.61 2.99
C LEU A 469 -10.70 23.74 2.63
N SER A 470 -11.01 23.93 1.34
CA SER A 470 -12.36 24.06 0.85
C SER A 470 -13.18 22.78 1.08
N SER A 471 -12.56 21.60 0.97
CA SER A 471 -13.23 20.33 1.22
C SER A 471 -13.73 20.23 2.67
N ILE A 472 -12.92 20.60 3.65
CA ILE A 472 -13.30 20.60 5.07
C ILE A 472 -14.37 21.64 5.35
N VAL A 473 -14.20 22.88 4.89
CA VAL A 473 -15.14 23.97 5.13
C VAL A 473 -16.52 23.65 4.57
N LEU A 474 -16.58 23.18 3.31
CA LEU A 474 -17.84 22.81 2.67
C LEU A 474 -18.45 21.57 3.31
N PHE A 475 -17.64 20.57 3.68
CA PHE A 475 -18.15 19.38 4.36
C PHE A 475 -18.78 19.72 5.71
N TYR A 476 -18.09 20.52 6.53
CA TYR A 476 -18.61 20.99 7.81
C TYR A 476 -19.92 21.78 7.64
N TRP A 477 -19.95 22.72 6.68
CA TRP A 477 -21.11 23.55 6.43
C TRP A 477 -22.33 22.71 6.02
N VAL A 478 -22.18 21.83 5.01
CA VAL A 478 -23.28 21.06 4.42
C VAL A 478 -23.77 19.92 5.32
N MET A 479 -22.87 19.27 6.06
CA MET A 479 -23.21 18.14 6.92
C MET A 479 -23.78 18.57 8.28
N ARG A 480 -23.87 19.88 8.57
CA ARG A 480 -24.50 20.41 9.79
C ARG A 480 -26.01 20.13 9.84
N PRO A 481 -26.58 19.66 10.97
CA PRO A 481 -28.01 19.38 11.09
C PRO A 481 -28.88 20.61 10.79
N ASN A 482 -30.08 20.40 10.23
CA ASN A 482 -31.09 21.40 9.87
C ASN A 482 -30.82 22.32 8.66
N GLN A 483 -29.97 21.91 7.72
CA GLN A 483 -29.83 22.65 6.45
C GLN A 483 -30.80 22.16 5.37
N SER A 484 -31.65 23.06 4.87
CA SER A 484 -32.58 22.81 3.76
C SER A 484 -31.87 22.56 2.42
N ALA A 485 -30.74 23.24 2.17
CA ALA A 485 -29.95 23.11 0.95
C ALA A 485 -29.09 21.83 0.86
N ARG A 486 -29.08 21.00 1.92
CA ARG A 486 -28.24 19.80 2.04
C ARG A 486 -28.40 18.83 0.87
N ILE A 487 -29.62 18.68 0.33
CA ILE A 487 -29.89 17.73 -0.76
C ILE A 487 -29.14 18.12 -2.04
N HIS A 488 -29.07 19.41 -2.35
CA HIS A 488 -28.42 19.91 -3.56
C HIS A 488 -26.91 20.13 -3.40
N LEU A 489 -26.42 20.39 -2.19
CA LEU A 489 -25.00 20.65 -1.94
C LEU A 489 -24.19 19.38 -1.62
N LYS A 490 -24.84 18.32 -1.13
CA LYS A 490 -24.18 17.06 -0.77
C LYS A 490 -23.33 16.48 -1.92
N PRO A 491 -23.78 16.43 -3.19
CA PRO A 491 -22.95 15.95 -4.29
C PRO A 491 -21.67 16.77 -4.51
N ILE A 492 -21.73 18.09 -4.34
CA ILE A 492 -20.56 18.98 -4.48
C ILE A 492 -19.50 18.63 -3.45
N VAL A 493 -19.92 18.48 -2.20
CA VAL A 493 -19.02 18.11 -1.10
C VAL A 493 -18.34 16.77 -1.35
N TRP A 494 -19.11 15.76 -1.78
CA TRP A 494 -18.54 14.45 -2.09
C TRP A 494 -17.57 14.48 -3.26
N GLY A 495 -17.88 15.22 -4.33
CA GLY A 495 -16.96 15.40 -5.46
C GLY A 495 -15.63 16.05 -5.04
N ILE A 496 -15.71 17.11 -4.23
CA ILE A 496 -14.55 17.83 -3.70
C ILE A 496 -13.71 16.93 -2.77
N VAL A 497 -14.33 16.20 -1.85
CA VAL A 497 -13.61 15.31 -0.92
C VAL A 497 -12.96 14.14 -1.64
N LEU A 498 -13.66 13.49 -2.57
CA LEU A 498 -13.08 12.37 -3.34
C LEU A 498 -11.91 12.84 -4.21
N PHE A 499 -12.04 13.99 -4.85
CA PHE A 499 -10.95 14.60 -5.61
C PHE A 499 -9.77 14.99 -4.72
N SER A 500 -10.04 15.54 -3.53
CA SER A 500 -9.02 15.89 -2.54
C SER A 500 -8.25 14.66 -2.06
N LEU A 501 -8.95 13.54 -1.81
CA LEU A 501 -8.31 12.26 -1.45
C LEU A 501 -7.43 11.73 -2.58
N TRP A 502 -7.82 11.93 -3.85
CA TRP A 502 -7.04 11.52 -5.02
C TRP A 502 -5.78 12.36 -5.21
N ILE A 503 -5.87 13.70 -5.15
CA ILE A 503 -4.69 14.59 -5.25
C ILE A 503 -3.72 14.37 -4.09
N SER A 504 -4.22 13.97 -2.92
CA SER A 504 -3.37 13.73 -1.77
C SER A 504 -2.46 12.51 -1.94
N VAL A 505 -2.77 11.60 -2.88
CA VAL A 505 -2.00 10.36 -3.07
C VAL A 505 -0.59 10.73 -3.54
N PRO A 506 0.47 10.31 -2.82
CA PRO A 506 1.83 10.68 -3.20
C PRO A 506 2.20 10.11 -4.57
N SER A 507 2.93 10.89 -5.37
CA SER A 507 3.42 10.50 -6.70
C SER A 507 4.12 9.14 -6.71
N TYR A 508 4.97 8.86 -5.71
CA TYR A 508 5.71 7.60 -5.59
C TYR A 508 4.81 6.37 -5.29
N MET A 509 3.59 6.56 -4.81
CA MET A 509 2.62 5.48 -4.60
C MET A 509 1.75 5.21 -5.83
N VAL A 510 1.80 6.08 -6.85
CA VAL A 510 1.08 5.91 -8.11
C VAL A 510 2.04 5.33 -9.14
N PRO A 511 1.79 4.12 -9.69
CA PRO A 511 2.62 3.57 -10.74
C PRO A 511 2.78 4.56 -11.91
N SER A 512 3.98 4.70 -12.46
CA SER A 512 4.30 5.71 -13.49
C SER A 512 3.39 5.64 -14.72
N TYR A 513 2.84 4.47 -15.06
CA TYR A 513 1.88 4.27 -16.16
C TYR A 513 0.43 4.67 -15.80
N MET A 514 0.11 4.80 -14.51
CA MET A 514 -1.18 5.32 -14.00
C MET A 514 -1.11 6.80 -13.59
N ALA A 515 0.10 7.33 -13.39
CA ALA A 515 0.31 8.73 -13.09
C ALA A 515 0.04 9.56 -14.35
N ILE A 516 -0.96 10.44 -14.29
CA ILE A 516 -1.20 11.42 -15.35
C ILE A 516 0.00 12.39 -15.36
N PRO A 517 0.81 12.46 -16.44
CA PRO A 517 2.05 13.25 -16.48
C PRO A 517 1.86 14.76 -16.19
N TRP A 518 0.62 15.24 -16.32
CA TRP A 518 0.20 16.63 -16.20
C TRP A 518 -0.45 16.94 -14.83
N VAL A 519 -0.39 16.02 -13.86
CA VAL A 519 -0.94 16.18 -12.50
C VAL A 519 0.21 16.11 -11.50
N ASN A 520 0.49 17.20 -10.79
CA ASN A 520 1.44 17.19 -9.68
C ASN A 520 0.82 16.49 -8.45
N TYR A 521 1.21 15.24 -8.25
CA TYR A 521 0.87 14.41 -7.08
C TYR A 521 1.85 14.71 -5.94
N GLY A 522 1.75 15.89 -5.35
CA GLY A 522 2.66 16.32 -4.29
C GLY A 522 2.02 17.43 -3.48
N PHE A 523 1.81 17.18 -2.19
CA PHE A 523 1.49 18.24 -1.22
C PHE A 523 2.74 18.81 -0.54
N ILE A 524 3.87 18.15 -0.77
CA ILE A 524 5.20 18.47 -0.26
C ILE A 524 6.14 18.27 -1.45
N ASP A 525 6.92 19.30 -1.78
CA ASP A 525 8.13 19.12 -2.56
C ASP A 525 9.04 18.20 -1.72
N THR A 526 9.10 16.92 -2.08
CA THR A 526 10.07 15.98 -1.52
C THR A 526 11.48 16.24 -2.07
N ASP A 527 11.65 17.26 -2.92
CA ASP A 527 12.93 17.70 -3.49
C ASP A 527 13.72 18.58 -2.51
N VAL A 528 13.56 18.36 -1.20
CA VAL A 528 14.56 18.84 -0.23
C VAL A 528 15.70 17.84 -0.30
N SER A 529 16.79 18.29 -0.92
CA SER A 529 18.13 17.72 -0.98
C SER A 529 18.41 16.65 0.09
N SER A 530 18.88 15.51 -0.41
CA SER A 530 19.27 14.25 0.22
C SER A 530 20.32 14.30 1.34
N ASP A 531 20.54 15.45 1.97
CA ASP A 531 21.49 15.55 3.07
C ASP A 531 20.79 15.08 4.35
N VAL A 532 20.92 13.77 4.60
CA VAL A 532 20.57 13.14 5.88
C VAL A 532 21.29 13.93 6.98
N MET A 533 20.53 14.61 7.84
CA MET A 533 21.09 15.30 9.00
C MET A 533 21.87 14.28 9.84
N PRO A 534 23.13 14.57 10.24
CA PRO A 534 23.89 13.68 11.08
C PRO A 534 23.13 13.43 12.39
N ALA A 535 23.09 12.18 12.83
CA ALA A 535 22.37 11.73 14.03
C ALA A 535 22.88 12.39 15.33
N ASP A 536 24.01 13.10 15.27
CA ASP A 536 24.84 13.45 16.43
C ASP A 536 24.61 14.83 17.06
N ALA A 537 23.46 15.46 16.83
CA ALA A 537 23.12 16.69 17.55
C ALA A 537 21.64 16.73 17.96
N MET A 538 21.32 16.14 19.13
CA MET A 538 20.03 16.28 19.83
C MET A 538 19.88 17.68 20.47
N SER A 539 20.03 18.76 19.70
CA SER A 539 19.51 20.06 20.12
C SER A 539 18.00 20.09 19.86
N PHE A 540 17.24 20.79 20.70
CA PHE A 540 15.79 20.94 20.51
C PHE A 540 15.45 21.50 19.12
N ASP A 541 16.27 22.43 18.62
CA ASP A 541 16.11 23.04 17.31
C ASP A 541 16.32 22.02 16.17
N ASN A 542 17.30 21.13 16.30
CA ASN A 542 17.54 20.08 15.31
C ASN A 542 16.41 19.06 15.29
N VAL A 543 15.91 18.66 16.47
CA VAL A 543 14.74 17.76 16.58
C VAL A 543 13.52 18.38 15.91
N LEU A 544 13.25 19.65 16.17
CA LEU A 544 12.11 20.36 15.56
C LEU A 544 12.26 20.47 14.04
N GLN A 545 13.46 20.79 13.55
CA GLN A 545 13.73 20.88 12.11
C GLN A 545 13.55 19.52 11.43
N VAL A 546 14.13 18.45 11.99
CA VAL A 546 14.01 17.08 11.46
C VAL A 546 12.56 16.62 11.42
N LEU A 547 11.82 16.76 12.53
CA LEU A 547 10.41 16.34 12.59
C LEU A 547 9.50 17.15 11.67
N SER A 548 9.83 18.44 11.47
CA SER A 548 9.11 19.30 10.54
C SER A 548 9.49 19.08 9.07
N GLY A 549 10.43 18.17 8.77
CA GLY A 549 10.94 17.96 7.41
C GLY A 549 11.61 19.23 6.85
N GLN A 550 12.34 19.96 7.70
CA GLN A 550 12.95 21.26 7.39
C GLN A 550 11.97 22.36 6.99
N PHE A 551 10.68 22.23 7.33
CA PHE A 551 9.68 23.25 7.04
C PHE A 551 10.05 24.62 7.65
N TRP A 552 10.52 24.65 8.90
CA TRP A 552 10.81 25.90 9.59
C TRP A 552 12.03 26.65 9.05
N SER A 553 13.04 25.94 8.52
CA SER A 553 14.22 26.59 7.94
C SER A 553 13.93 27.23 6.59
N HIS A 554 12.94 26.70 5.86
CA HIS A 554 12.52 27.20 4.55
C HIS A 554 11.26 28.07 4.61
N PHE A 555 10.69 28.25 5.81
CA PHE A 555 9.45 29.01 5.98
C PHE A 555 9.63 30.46 5.55
N GLN A 556 8.81 30.88 4.58
CA GLN A 556 8.66 32.27 4.21
C GLN A 556 7.24 32.74 4.51
N PHE A 557 7.08 34.01 4.86
CA PHE A 557 5.77 34.64 5.04
C PHE A 557 5.09 34.90 3.69
N ASP A 558 4.79 33.83 2.94
CA ASP A 558 4.06 33.86 1.69
C ASP A 558 2.69 33.17 1.81
N VAL A 559 1.87 33.27 0.77
CA VAL A 559 0.54 32.65 0.75
C VAL A 559 0.63 31.12 0.80
N SER A 560 1.68 30.53 0.23
CA SER A 560 1.88 29.07 0.18
C SER A 560 2.00 28.43 1.55
N HIS A 561 2.88 29.00 2.38
CA HIS A 561 3.20 28.49 3.70
C HIS A 561 2.07 28.81 4.68
N ILE A 562 1.38 29.95 4.53
CA ILE A 562 0.18 30.25 5.32
C ILE A 562 -0.94 29.24 5.02
N LEU A 563 -1.22 28.95 3.75
CA LEU A 563 -2.19 27.93 3.37
C LEU A 563 -1.79 26.54 3.89
N TYR A 564 -0.50 26.22 3.88
CA TYR A 564 0.03 24.97 4.44
C TYR A 564 -0.22 24.87 5.95
N LEU A 565 0.11 25.90 6.72
CA LEU A 565 -0.15 25.95 8.16
C LEU A 565 -1.64 25.85 8.48
N LEU A 566 -2.50 26.45 7.66
CA LEU A 566 -3.95 26.29 7.78
C LEU A 566 -4.40 24.83 7.58
N VAL A 567 -3.80 24.11 6.63
CA VAL A 567 -4.06 22.67 6.44
C VAL A 567 -3.61 21.88 7.66
N CYS A 568 -2.44 22.17 8.22
CA CYS A 568 -1.96 21.53 9.45
C CYS A 568 -2.88 21.79 10.65
N ALA A 569 -3.50 22.97 10.72
CA ALA A 569 -4.42 23.35 11.80
C ALA A 569 -5.83 22.73 11.66
N LEU A 570 -6.14 22.01 10.57
CA LEU A 570 -7.49 21.49 10.30
C LEU A 570 -8.07 20.61 11.43
N PRO A 571 -7.35 19.65 12.04
CA PRO A 571 -7.89 18.85 13.15
C PRO A 571 -8.37 19.71 14.32
N LEU A 572 -7.60 20.76 14.63
CA LEU A 572 -7.89 21.71 15.71
C LEU A 572 -9.15 22.52 15.41
N ILE A 573 -9.20 23.11 14.20
CA ILE A 573 -10.32 23.93 13.74
C ILE A 573 -11.60 23.10 13.72
N VAL A 574 -11.54 21.90 13.15
CA VAL A 574 -12.68 20.98 13.09
C VAL A 574 -13.14 20.58 14.48
N TYR A 575 -12.22 20.19 15.37
CA TYR A 575 -12.59 19.80 16.73
C TYR A 575 -13.26 20.96 17.48
N ALA A 576 -12.71 22.18 17.43
CA ALA A 576 -13.29 23.35 18.07
C ALA A 576 -14.70 23.66 17.54
N LEU A 577 -14.90 23.57 16.23
CA LEU A 577 -16.19 23.76 15.58
C LEU A 577 -17.22 22.70 15.98
N MET A 578 -16.80 21.42 16.03
CA MET A 578 -17.67 20.31 16.41
C MET A 578 -18.03 20.34 17.90
N ASN A 579 -17.06 20.66 18.76
CA ASN A 579 -17.24 20.71 20.20
C ASN A 579 -18.21 21.82 20.62
N LYS A 580 -18.37 22.88 19.83
CA LYS A 580 -19.40 23.93 20.05
C LYS A 580 -20.83 23.37 20.09
N HIS A 581 -21.09 22.25 19.43
CA HIS A 581 -22.41 21.60 19.40
C HIS A 581 -22.53 20.44 20.40
N SER A 582 -21.53 20.24 21.27
CA SER A 582 -21.48 19.16 22.24
C SER A 582 -21.47 19.68 23.68
N GLU A 583 -22.15 18.99 24.59
CA GLU A 583 -22.11 19.25 26.04
C GLU A 583 -20.80 18.74 26.68
N SER A 584 -19.66 19.06 26.08
CA SER A 584 -18.34 18.69 26.60
C SER A 584 -17.93 19.61 27.76
N LYS A 585 -17.31 19.04 28.80
CA LYS A 585 -16.76 19.85 29.90
C LYS A 585 -15.55 20.64 29.41
N HIS A 586 -15.39 21.87 29.91
CA HIS A 586 -14.27 22.75 29.54
C HIS A 586 -12.89 22.07 29.67
N THR A 587 -12.68 21.26 30.70
CA THR A 587 -11.42 20.54 30.92
C THR A 587 -11.11 19.52 29.82
N GLU A 588 -12.13 18.85 29.28
CA GLU A 588 -11.96 17.83 28.25
C GLU A 588 -11.67 18.47 26.89
N ALA A 589 -12.39 19.57 26.61
CA ALA A 589 -12.16 20.38 25.44
C ALA A 589 -10.72 20.90 25.37
N VAL A 590 -10.21 21.46 26.48
CA VAL A 590 -8.83 21.97 26.56
C VAL A 590 -7.81 20.84 26.40
N LEU A 591 -8.01 19.69 27.06
CA LEU A 591 -7.10 18.55 26.93
C LEU A 591 -7.01 18.06 25.48
N ILE A 592 -8.14 17.83 24.81
CA ILE A 592 -8.16 17.34 23.43
C ILE A 592 -7.59 18.40 22.48
N LEU A 593 -7.91 19.68 22.69
CA LEU A 593 -7.35 20.76 21.90
C LEU A 593 -5.83 20.81 22.02
N LEU A 594 -5.28 20.70 23.24
CA LEU A 594 -3.84 20.62 23.48
C LEU A 594 -3.21 19.42 22.77
N VAL A 595 -3.82 18.24 22.87
CA VAL A 595 -3.32 17.04 22.18
C VAL A 595 -3.34 17.21 20.67
N LEU A 596 -4.38 17.83 20.10
CA LEU A 596 -4.44 18.12 18.68
C LEU A 596 -3.46 19.23 18.25
N THR A 597 -3.14 20.20 19.11
CA THR A 597 -2.07 21.18 18.83
C THR A 597 -0.71 20.49 18.75
N LEU A 598 -0.39 19.61 19.71
CA LEU A 598 0.84 18.84 19.68
C LEU A 598 0.89 17.96 18.44
N PHE A 599 -0.23 17.30 18.11
CA PHE A 599 -0.33 16.46 16.92
C PHE A 599 -0.11 17.24 15.62
N ALA A 600 -0.72 18.42 15.50
CA ALA A 600 -0.50 19.32 14.36
C ALA A 600 0.98 19.73 14.24
N LEU A 601 1.64 20.05 15.37
CA LEU A 601 3.06 20.41 15.41
C LEU A 601 3.99 19.24 15.06
N GLY A 602 3.70 18.04 15.54
CA GLY A 602 4.53 16.86 15.29
C GLY A 602 4.43 16.35 13.84
N PHE A 603 3.29 16.56 13.19
CA PHE A 603 3.04 16.12 11.81
C PHE A 603 2.96 17.29 10.82
N VAL A 604 3.58 18.44 11.13
CA VAL A 604 3.65 19.58 10.19
C VAL A 604 4.19 19.12 8.86
N GLY A 605 5.26 18.32 8.86
CA GLY A 605 5.88 17.78 7.65
C GLY A 605 5.02 16.82 6.84
N ILE A 606 3.83 16.42 7.31
CA ILE A 606 2.89 15.49 6.63
C ILE A 606 1.45 15.95 6.85
N PRO A 607 1.02 17.02 6.15
CA PRO A 607 -0.28 17.64 6.35
C PRO A 607 -1.44 16.70 5.95
N VAL A 608 -1.19 15.65 5.15
CA VAL A 608 -2.23 14.70 4.73
C VAL A 608 -2.74 13.86 5.91
N ILE A 609 -1.88 13.45 6.84
CA ILE A 609 -2.29 12.73 8.06
C ILE A 609 -3.20 13.62 8.91
N LEU A 610 -2.89 14.92 9.00
CA LEU A 610 -3.70 15.92 9.69
C LEU A 610 -5.04 16.13 8.97
N TYR A 611 -5.04 16.25 7.64
CA TYR A 611 -6.25 16.33 6.83
C TYR A 611 -7.17 15.12 7.03
N LEU A 612 -6.63 13.90 6.99
CA LEU A 612 -7.40 12.67 7.22
C LEU A 612 -7.97 12.61 8.65
N THR A 613 -7.22 13.10 9.64
CA THR A 613 -7.70 13.21 11.03
C THR A 613 -8.88 14.18 11.12
N ALA A 614 -8.81 15.31 10.43
CA ALA A 614 -9.91 16.28 10.35
C ALA A 614 -11.17 15.67 9.70
N LEU A 615 -11.00 14.89 8.61
CA LEU A 615 -12.11 14.16 8.01
C LEU A 615 -12.69 13.10 8.94
N LEU A 616 -11.84 12.33 9.64
CA LEU A 616 -12.29 11.33 10.61
C LEU A 616 -13.17 11.98 11.70
N LEU A 617 -12.77 13.13 12.24
CA LEU A 617 -13.61 13.88 13.18
C LEU A 617 -14.97 14.25 12.57
N LEU A 618 -14.98 14.81 11.35
CA LEU A 618 -16.23 15.23 10.66
C LEU A 618 -17.16 14.07 10.30
N VAL A 619 -16.61 12.88 10.05
CA VAL A 619 -17.38 11.70 9.66
C VAL A 619 -18.37 11.27 10.74
N TYR A 620 -18.20 11.68 11.99
CA TYR A 620 -19.19 11.48 13.05
C TYR A 620 -20.60 11.97 12.69
N TRP A 621 -20.72 13.09 11.97
CA TRP A 621 -22.01 13.64 11.52
C TRP A 621 -22.55 12.97 10.27
N THR A 622 -21.81 12.02 9.70
CA THR A 622 -22.31 11.18 8.62
C THR A 622 -22.80 9.84 9.16
N ASP A 623 -23.90 9.35 8.61
CA ASP A 623 -24.37 7.97 8.85
C ASP A 623 -23.58 6.94 8.01
N SER A 624 -22.52 7.38 7.30
CA SER A 624 -21.82 6.56 6.32
C SER A 624 -20.66 5.80 6.92
N ARG A 625 -20.97 4.57 7.34
CA ARG A 625 -20.01 3.56 7.80
C ARG A 625 -18.92 3.20 6.78
N ALA A 626 -19.29 3.14 5.50
CA ALA A 626 -18.34 2.84 4.41
C ALA A 626 -17.28 3.94 4.26
N PHE A 627 -17.67 5.20 4.46
CA PHE A 627 -16.74 6.31 4.38
C PHE A 627 -15.76 6.34 5.56
N PHE A 628 -16.23 6.03 6.77
CA PHE A 628 -15.34 5.81 7.90
C PHE A 628 -14.29 4.73 7.61
N GLY A 629 -14.71 3.58 7.07
CA GLY A 629 -13.80 2.51 6.68
C GLY A 629 -12.77 2.94 5.61
N LEU A 630 -13.21 3.70 4.60
CA LEU A 630 -12.33 4.26 3.57
C LEU A 630 -11.27 5.21 4.18
N LEU A 631 -11.67 6.08 5.11
CA LEU A 631 -10.73 7.00 5.77
C LEU A 631 -9.73 6.26 6.65
N VAL A 632 -10.15 5.23 7.40
CA VAL A 632 -9.22 4.40 8.18
C VAL A 632 -8.24 3.67 7.26
N PHE A 633 -8.71 3.12 6.15
CA PHE A 633 -7.85 2.47 5.15
C PHE A 633 -6.84 3.47 4.56
N ALA A 634 -7.30 4.64 4.11
CA ALA A 634 -6.43 5.69 3.61
C ALA A 634 -5.40 6.08 4.68
N PHE A 635 -5.83 6.29 5.93
CA PHE A 635 -4.95 6.63 7.04
C PHE A 635 -3.82 5.61 7.23
N VAL A 636 -4.12 4.31 7.17
CA VAL A 636 -3.12 3.23 7.27
C VAL A 636 -2.16 3.27 6.08
N VAL A 637 -2.65 3.49 4.85
CA VAL A 637 -1.80 3.60 3.65
C VAL A 637 -0.84 4.78 3.77
N TYR A 638 -1.29 5.95 4.21
CA TYR A 638 -0.40 7.12 4.42
C TYR A 638 0.58 6.92 5.58
N LEU A 639 0.17 6.23 6.65
CA LEU A 639 1.09 5.87 7.72
C LEU A 639 2.18 4.90 7.21
N GLY A 640 1.82 3.98 6.31
CA GLY A 640 2.78 3.15 5.59
C GLY A 640 3.67 3.98 4.66
N GLY A 641 3.12 4.97 3.96
CA GLY A 641 3.88 5.91 3.13
C GLY A 641 4.88 6.74 3.94
N PHE A 642 4.55 7.12 5.18
CA PHE A 642 5.44 7.84 6.10
C PHE A 642 6.71 7.05 6.43
N TYR A 643 6.62 5.72 6.51
CA TYR A 643 7.78 4.86 6.70
C TYR A 643 8.85 5.12 5.63
N TYR A 644 8.43 5.19 4.36
CA TYR A 644 9.29 5.34 3.19
C TYR A 644 9.74 6.77 2.88
N GLN A 645 9.39 7.75 3.71
CA GLN A 645 9.82 9.13 3.50
C GLN A 645 11.28 9.33 3.95
N LEU A 646 12.22 9.37 3.01
CA LEU A 646 13.67 9.37 3.31
C LEU A 646 14.19 10.66 4.00
N SER A 647 13.41 11.76 3.98
CA SER A 647 13.85 13.04 4.55
C SER A 647 13.90 13.06 6.09
N ILE A 648 13.25 12.11 6.76
CA ILE A 648 13.20 12.03 8.23
C ILE A 648 13.79 10.68 8.65
N PRO A 649 14.81 10.65 9.53
CA PRO A 649 15.41 9.40 9.96
C PRO A 649 14.39 8.52 10.72
N LEU A 650 14.49 7.21 10.54
CA LEU A 650 13.64 6.19 11.18
C LEU A 650 13.61 6.33 12.70
N LEU A 651 14.73 6.66 13.34
CA LEU A 651 14.79 6.86 14.80
C LEU A 651 13.78 7.92 15.26
N TYR A 652 13.82 9.10 14.63
CA TYR A 652 12.93 10.21 14.96
C TYR A 652 11.46 9.87 14.67
N LYS A 653 11.19 9.20 13.55
CA LYS A 653 9.83 8.72 13.22
C LYS A 653 9.29 7.78 14.28
N GLY A 654 10.09 6.78 14.69
CA GLY A 654 9.73 5.79 15.69
C GLY A 654 9.41 6.43 17.04
N VAL A 655 10.28 7.33 17.52
CA VAL A 655 10.07 8.06 18.79
C VAL A 655 8.82 8.93 18.71
N LEU A 656 8.60 9.64 17.60
CA LEU A 656 7.43 10.48 17.39
C LEU A 656 6.13 9.66 17.42
N LEU A 657 6.08 8.54 16.70
CA LEU A 657 4.91 7.66 16.66
C LEU A 657 4.58 7.06 18.03
N VAL A 658 5.58 6.54 18.74
CA VAL A 658 5.38 5.97 20.10
C VAL A 658 4.95 7.06 21.08
N SER A 659 5.52 8.26 21.02
CA SER A 659 5.15 9.38 21.88
C SER A 659 3.69 9.77 21.70
N PHE A 660 3.22 9.90 20.46
CA PHE A 660 1.79 10.17 20.19
C PHE A 660 0.89 8.99 20.57
N ALA A 661 1.35 7.75 20.41
CA ALA A 661 0.60 6.60 20.89
C ALA A 661 0.36 6.66 22.41
N ILE A 662 1.37 7.04 23.20
CA ILE A 662 1.24 7.22 24.66
C ILE A 662 0.26 8.36 24.97
N ILE A 663 0.40 9.51 24.31
CA ILE A 663 -0.50 10.66 24.49
C ILE A 663 -1.95 10.26 24.19
N PHE A 664 -2.20 9.60 23.06
CA PHE A 664 -3.54 9.12 22.70
C PHE A 664 -4.07 8.05 23.65
N ALA A 665 -3.21 7.17 24.17
CA ALA A 665 -3.59 6.18 25.17
C ALA A 665 -4.07 6.86 26.46
N ILE A 666 -3.37 7.90 26.93
CA ILE A 666 -3.76 8.68 28.13
C ILE A 666 -5.14 9.32 27.92
N VAL A 667 -5.36 9.97 26.77
CA VAL A 667 -6.67 10.57 26.44
C VAL A 667 -7.77 9.53 26.37
N THR A 668 -7.49 8.38 25.74
CA THR A 668 -8.43 7.26 25.63
C THR A 668 -8.84 6.75 27.02
N LEU A 669 -7.87 6.53 27.91
CA LEU A 669 -8.12 6.09 29.28
C LEU A 669 -8.91 7.14 30.09
N PHE A 670 -8.58 8.42 29.92
CA PHE A 670 -9.27 9.53 30.57
C PHE A 670 -10.74 9.64 30.14
N LEU A 671 -11.02 9.64 28.83
CA LEU A 671 -12.39 9.67 28.29
C LEU A 671 -13.18 8.42 28.69
N HIS A 672 -12.53 7.25 28.67
CA HIS A 672 -13.15 6.00 29.10
C HIS A 672 -13.55 6.02 30.59
N ALA A 673 -12.71 6.57 31.46
CA ALA A 673 -12.99 6.67 32.88
C ALA A 673 -14.21 7.56 33.17
N ARG A 674 -14.38 8.63 32.39
CA ARG A 674 -15.50 9.59 32.51
C ARG A 674 -16.80 9.07 31.89
N TYR A 675 -16.74 8.49 30.70
CA TYR A 675 -17.92 8.14 29.90
C TYR A 675 -18.17 6.63 29.84
N LYS A 676 -18.37 6.02 31.01
CA LYS A 676 -18.73 4.60 31.12
C LYS A 676 -19.97 4.29 30.28
N ALA A 677 -19.96 3.14 29.60
CA ALA A 677 -21.19 2.57 29.05
C ALA A 677 -22.16 2.30 30.21
N PRO A 678 -23.48 2.49 30.04
CA PRO A 678 -24.43 2.10 31.06
C PRO A 678 -24.24 0.61 31.30
N SER A 679 -23.97 0.21 32.54
CA SER A 679 -23.94 -1.19 32.92
C SER A 679 -25.34 -1.74 32.70
N GLN A 680 -25.54 -2.55 31.67
CA GLN A 680 -26.71 -3.43 31.61
C GLN A 680 -26.47 -4.49 32.70
N SER A 681 -27.00 -4.20 33.88
CA SER A 681 -26.94 -4.98 35.11
C SER A 681 -27.82 -6.23 35.03
N ALA A 682 -27.56 -7.09 34.04
CA ALA A 682 -28.19 -8.39 33.88
C ALA A 682 -27.37 -9.28 32.94
N VAL A 683 -26.08 -9.44 33.22
CA VAL A 683 -25.32 -10.54 32.61
C VAL A 683 -25.12 -11.55 33.73
N GLU A 684 -25.74 -12.74 33.59
CA GLU A 684 -25.41 -13.91 34.41
C GLU A 684 -23.89 -14.06 34.46
N ASN A 685 -23.35 -14.43 35.62
CA ASN A 685 -21.92 -14.53 35.86
C ASN A 685 -21.33 -15.69 35.03
N ASP A 686 -21.17 -15.48 33.73
CA ASP A 686 -20.58 -16.44 32.80
C ASP A 686 -19.16 -16.73 33.27
N SER A 687 -18.88 -18.00 33.60
CA SER A 687 -17.55 -18.42 34.00
C SER A 687 -16.55 -18.06 32.92
N VAL A 688 -15.52 -17.28 33.25
CA VAL A 688 -14.41 -17.00 32.34
C VAL A 688 -13.84 -18.33 31.87
N PHE A 689 -13.86 -18.58 30.56
CA PHE A 689 -13.22 -19.76 29.99
C PHE A 689 -11.73 -19.72 30.36
N LYS A 690 -11.29 -20.63 31.24
CA LYS A 690 -9.88 -20.73 31.67
C LYS A 690 -8.98 -21.28 30.56
N ALA A 691 -9.55 -22.05 29.63
CA ALA A 691 -8.85 -22.67 28.49
C ALA A 691 -8.13 -21.68 27.54
N PRO A 692 -8.74 -20.58 27.04
CA PRO A 692 -8.05 -19.62 26.18
C PRO A 692 -6.86 -18.94 26.88
N ILE A 693 -6.98 -18.64 28.18
CA ILE A 693 -5.90 -18.01 28.96
C ILE A 693 -4.70 -18.96 29.07
N LEU A 694 -4.97 -20.23 29.39
CA LEU A 694 -3.93 -21.25 29.48
C LEU A 694 -3.26 -21.51 28.13
N LEU A 695 -4.04 -21.56 27.04
CA LEU A 695 -3.53 -21.81 25.70
C LEU A 695 -2.64 -20.65 25.20
N VAL A 696 -3.03 -19.40 25.45
CA VAL A 696 -2.18 -18.23 25.18
C VAL A 696 -0.88 -18.31 25.97
N GLY A 697 -0.96 -18.61 27.27
CA GLY A 697 0.21 -18.71 28.13
C GLY A 697 1.21 -19.77 27.67
N VAL A 698 0.72 -20.99 27.39
CA VAL A 698 1.54 -22.09 26.87
C VAL A 698 2.17 -21.73 25.52
N PHE A 699 1.40 -21.13 24.61
CA PHE A 699 1.92 -20.73 23.30
C PHE A 699 3.01 -19.67 23.41
N VAL A 700 2.82 -18.63 24.23
CA VAL A 700 3.83 -17.58 24.43
C VAL A 700 5.09 -18.14 25.08
N ILE A 701 4.97 -19.04 26.06
CA ILE A 701 6.12 -19.71 26.67
C ILE A 701 6.87 -20.55 25.62
N ALA A 702 6.16 -21.32 24.80
CA ALA A 702 6.77 -22.12 23.74
C ALA A 702 7.47 -21.24 22.69
N LEU A 703 6.83 -20.14 22.28
CA LEU A 703 7.38 -19.17 21.33
C LEU A 703 8.67 -18.54 21.88
N LEU A 704 8.64 -18.00 23.10
CA LEU A 704 9.81 -17.39 23.72
C LEU A 704 10.92 -18.42 23.98
N GLY A 705 10.56 -19.66 24.34
CA GLY A 705 11.52 -20.76 24.47
C GLY A 705 12.23 -21.06 23.14
N ALA A 706 11.48 -21.15 22.04
CA ALA A 706 12.05 -21.39 20.71
C ALA A 706 12.94 -20.23 20.24
N VAL A 707 12.52 -18.98 20.45
CA VAL A 707 13.32 -17.79 20.11
C VAL A 707 14.60 -17.76 20.94
N ASN A 708 14.52 -17.95 22.26
CA ASN A 708 15.70 -17.91 23.13
C ASN A 708 16.67 -19.08 22.86
N TYR A 709 16.16 -20.26 22.49
CA TYR A 709 17.00 -21.37 22.02
C TYR A 709 17.79 -20.97 20.76
N LYS A 710 17.14 -20.29 19.81
CA LYS A 710 17.82 -19.79 18.59
C LYS A 710 18.83 -18.69 18.88
N VAL A 711 18.49 -17.75 19.75
CA VAL A 711 19.40 -16.71 20.24
C VAL A 711 20.63 -17.35 20.88
N GLN A 712 20.45 -18.32 21.79
CA GLN A 712 21.56 -19.04 22.41
C GLN A 712 22.43 -19.80 21.39
N GLN A 713 21.81 -20.42 20.37
CA GLN A 713 22.53 -21.08 19.28
C GLN A 713 23.39 -20.07 18.50
N PHE A 714 22.88 -18.87 18.23
CA PHE A 714 23.64 -17.84 17.53
C PHE A 714 24.77 -17.25 18.38
N GLU A 715 24.52 -17.00 19.67
CA GLU A 715 25.57 -16.57 20.61
C GLU A 715 26.70 -17.60 20.74
N ASP A 716 26.36 -18.89 20.82
CA ASP A 716 27.34 -19.96 20.87
C ASP A 716 28.19 -20.04 19.58
N VAL A 717 27.57 -19.84 18.40
CA VAL A 717 28.28 -19.74 17.12
C VAL A 717 29.21 -18.52 17.10
N LEU A 718 28.75 -17.35 17.55
CA LEU A 718 29.58 -16.14 17.57
C LEU A 718 30.76 -16.26 18.56
N ALA A 719 30.54 -16.90 19.71
CA ALA A 719 31.55 -17.02 20.77
C ALA A 719 32.58 -18.13 20.51
N THR A 720 32.15 -19.28 19.99
CA THR A 720 33.00 -20.49 19.86
C THR A 720 33.24 -20.93 18.42
N GLY A 721 32.59 -20.29 17.46
CA GLY A 721 32.73 -20.59 16.05
C GLY A 721 34.10 -20.20 15.49
N LYS A 722 34.54 -20.98 14.50
CA LYS A 722 35.79 -20.72 13.77
C LYS A 722 35.65 -19.40 13.01
N PRO A 723 36.59 -18.45 13.16
CA PRO A 723 36.59 -17.22 12.38
C PRO A 723 36.95 -17.50 10.92
N ILE A 724 36.21 -16.86 10.01
CA ILE A 724 36.44 -16.90 8.56
C ILE A 724 36.39 -15.45 8.08
N VAL A 725 37.47 -14.95 7.50
CA VAL A 725 37.51 -13.59 6.94
C VAL A 725 37.35 -13.69 5.43
N LEU A 726 36.37 -12.98 4.89
CA LEU A 726 36.10 -12.93 3.45
C LEU A 726 36.39 -11.54 2.92
N LYS A 727 37.13 -11.46 1.81
CA LYS A 727 37.38 -10.19 1.13
C LYS A 727 36.13 -9.71 0.39
N ILE A 728 35.76 -8.45 0.60
CA ILE A 728 34.61 -7.81 -0.03
C ILE A 728 35.03 -7.35 -1.44
N ALA A 729 34.13 -7.52 -2.41
CA ALA A 729 34.28 -7.02 -3.77
C ALA A 729 33.56 -5.66 -3.93
N PRO A 730 34.02 -4.76 -4.82
CA PRO A 730 33.40 -3.45 -5.00
C PRO A 730 31.94 -3.61 -5.45
N VAL A 731 31.01 -3.05 -4.68
CA VAL A 731 29.58 -2.95 -5.00
C VAL A 731 29.11 -1.57 -4.57
N ASP A 732 28.20 -0.97 -5.35
CA ASP A 732 27.51 0.25 -4.95
C ASP A 732 26.63 -0.04 -3.72
N PRO A 733 26.99 0.47 -2.52
CA PRO A 733 26.57 -0.19 -1.28
C PRO A 733 25.21 0.24 -0.72
N ARG A 734 24.41 1.04 -1.43
CA ARG A 734 23.26 1.73 -0.82
C ARG A 734 21.91 1.27 -1.35
N SER A 735 21.09 0.74 -0.46
CA SER A 735 19.63 0.76 -0.59
C SER A 735 19.05 1.49 0.63
N LEU A 736 18.83 2.80 0.48
CA LEU A 736 18.26 3.68 1.52
C LEU A 736 16.82 3.27 1.94
N MET A 737 16.20 2.34 1.23
CA MET A 737 14.75 2.13 1.20
C MET A 737 14.21 1.16 2.28
N GLN A 738 15.07 0.39 2.96
CA GLN A 738 14.64 -0.65 3.93
C GLN A 738 15.25 -0.51 5.34
N GLY A 739 15.95 0.59 5.59
CA GLY A 739 16.87 0.78 6.73
C GLY A 739 18.29 1.01 6.21
N ASP A 740 19.20 1.43 7.09
CA ASP A 740 20.62 1.58 6.73
C ASP A 740 21.27 0.18 6.76
N TYR A 741 21.39 -0.42 5.57
CA TYR A 741 22.09 -1.67 5.37
C TYR A 741 23.01 -1.58 4.14
N MET A 742 24.08 -2.36 4.17
CA MET A 742 25.05 -2.45 3.08
C MET A 742 24.93 -3.82 2.42
N VAL A 743 24.78 -3.83 1.10
CA VAL A 743 24.85 -5.05 0.30
C VAL A 743 26.32 -5.41 0.08
N LEU A 744 26.70 -6.61 0.49
CA LEU A 744 28.03 -7.16 0.42
C LEU A 744 28.13 -8.15 -0.75
N ASN A 745 29.19 -8.02 -1.53
CA ASN A 745 29.64 -9.06 -2.45
C ASN A 745 31.04 -9.53 -2.06
N TYR A 746 31.38 -10.76 -2.39
CA TYR A 746 32.61 -11.39 -1.92
C TYR A 746 33.47 -11.84 -3.10
N ALA A 747 34.77 -11.57 -3.02
CA ALA A 747 35.73 -11.96 -4.07
C ALA A 747 35.72 -13.49 -4.30
N ILE A 748 35.51 -14.28 -3.24
CA ILE A 748 35.43 -15.74 -3.33
C ILE A 748 34.26 -16.23 -4.21
N LEU A 749 33.17 -15.45 -4.31
CA LEU A 749 32.03 -15.78 -5.17
C LEU A 749 32.36 -15.53 -6.65
N SER A 750 33.17 -14.51 -6.96
CA SER A 750 33.66 -14.29 -8.32
C SER A 750 34.70 -15.34 -8.75
N GLU A 751 35.59 -15.76 -7.84
CA GLU A 751 36.55 -16.86 -8.10
C GLU A 751 35.80 -18.16 -8.38
N PHE A 752 34.77 -18.45 -7.57
CA PHE A 752 33.90 -19.59 -7.76
C PHE A 752 33.21 -19.57 -9.13
N GLN A 753 32.63 -18.43 -9.54
CA GLN A 753 32.02 -18.32 -10.87
C GLN A 753 33.03 -18.56 -11.99
N GLN A 754 34.24 -18.00 -11.91
CA GLN A 754 35.29 -18.25 -12.91
C GLN A 754 35.67 -19.73 -13.00
N SER A 755 35.74 -20.43 -11.87
CA SER A 755 36.05 -21.87 -11.84
C SER A 755 35.00 -22.74 -12.53
N GLN A 756 33.73 -22.31 -12.56
CA GLN A 756 32.65 -23.02 -13.25
C GLN A 756 32.69 -22.85 -14.78
N PHE A 757 33.31 -21.78 -15.30
CA PHE A 757 33.42 -21.49 -16.74
C PHE A 757 34.65 -22.11 -17.42
N LEU A 758 35.56 -22.73 -16.66
CA LEU A 758 36.71 -23.46 -17.19
C LEU A 758 36.44 -24.97 -17.13
N PRO A 759 35.83 -25.60 -18.16
CA PRO A 759 35.84 -27.05 -18.25
C PRO A 759 37.29 -27.50 -18.49
N GLU A 760 37.73 -28.54 -17.78
CA GLU A 760 39.04 -29.18 -17.97
C GLU A 760 39.22 -29.59 -19.45
N SER A 761 39.93 -28.78 -20.22
CA SER A 761 40.51 -29.19 -21.50
C SER A 761 42.01 -29.40 -21.29
N ASN A 762 42.36 -30.55 -20.69
CA ASN A 762 43.70 -31.11 -20.83
C ASN A 762 43.72 -31.99 -22.08
N GLU A 763 44.03 -31.38 -23.23
CA GLU A 763 44.77 -32.08 -24.28
C GLU A 763 45.71 -31.09 -24.98
N SER A 764 46.99 -31.41 -24.89
CA SER A 764 48.11 -30.70 -25.51
C SER A 764 47.97 -30.64 -27.03
N LEU A 765 48.14 -29.46 -27.63
CA LEU A 765 48.70 -29.33 -28.97
C LEU A 765 49.36 -27.95 -29.12
N GLU A 766 50.66 -28.00 -29.33
CA GLU A 766 51.49 -26.92 -29.85
C GLU A 766 50.96 -26.49 -31.22
N THR A 767 50.80 -25.19 -31.45
CA THR A 767 51.53 -24.48 -32.52
C THR A 767 51.36 -22.97 -32.38
N SER A 768 52.50 -22.32 -32.61
CA SER A 768 52.72 -20.89 -32.82
C SER A 768 51.90 -20.31 -33.98
N GLU A 769 51.33 -19.12 -33.79
CA GLU A 769 51.53 -17.98 -34.72
C GLU A 769 50.99 -16.66 -34.14
N SER A 770 51.48 -15.59 -34.75
CA SER A 770 51.67 -14.22 -34.24
C SER A 770 50.43 -13.36 -34.08
N ILE A 771 50.55 -12.43 -33.12
CA ILE A 771 49.69 -11.27 -32.83
C ILE A 771 49.57 -10.36 -34.05
N ASP A 772 48.34 -9.99 -34.41
CA ASP A 772 48.06 -8.68 -35.01
C ASP A 772 46.74 -8.10 -34.46
N ALA A 773 46.74 -6.79 -34.25
CA ALA A 773 45.68 -6.04 -33.57
C ALA A 773 44.65 -5.48 -34.57
N GLY A 774 43.36 -5.48 -34.21
CA GLY A 774 42.33 -4.72 -34.94
C GLY A 774 40.87 -5.06 -34.59
N GLU A 775 40.22 -4.11 -33.91
CA GLU A 775 38.81 -3.70 -34.03
C GLU A 775 37.64 -4.71 -33.95
N ALA A 776 36.90 -4.59 -32.84
CA ALA A 776 35.45 -4.36 -32.70
C ALA A 776 34.41 -5.00 -33.65
N ASN A 777 33.42 -5.61 -32.96
CA ASN A 777 31.97 -5.62 -33.19
C ASN A 777 31.28 -6.68 -34.09
N GLU A 778 30.23 -7.22 -33.45
CA GLU A 778 28.96 -7.74 -33.97
C GLU A 778 28.90 -9.09 -34.70
N THR A 779 27.85 -9.83 -34.33
CA THR A 779 27.21 -11.00 -34.97
C THR A 779 27.59 -12.38 -34.46
N ILE A 780 26.74 -12.95 -33.59
CA ILE A 780 26.44 -14.38 -33.58
C ILE A 780 24.92 -14.53 -33.41
N GLU A 781 24.23 -14.58 -34.55
CA GLU A 781 22.94 -15.25 -34.71
C GLU A 781 23.18 -16.75 -34.95
N THR A 782 22.22 -17.56 -34.51
CA THR A 782 21.90 -18.93 -34.98
C THR A 782 22.91 -20.06 -34.75
N ILE A 783 22.66 -20.85 -33.70
CA ILE A 783 22.87 -22.30 -33.75
C ILE A 783 21.56 -22.97 -33.32
N GLU A 784 20.81 -23.47 -34.29
CA GLU A 784 19.67 -24.36 -34.09
C GLU A 784 20.14 -25.80 -33.81
N THR A 785 19.65 -26.33 -32.70
CA THR A 785 19.20 -27.71 -32.44
C THR A 785 20.06 -28.90 -32.88
N SER A 786 20.61 -29.60 -31.89
CA SER A 786 20.41 -31.06 -31.77
C SER A 786 20.50 -31.47 -30.30
N GLY A 787 19.71 -32.48 -29.94
CA GLY A 787 19.19 -32.68 -28.58
C GLY A 787 20.25 -32.85 -27.50
N ILE A 788 20.03 -32.14 -26.40
CA ILE A 788 20.58 -32.46 -25.09
C ILE A 788 19.39 -32.45 -24.14
N ASP A 789 19.21 -33.57 -23.45
CA ASP A 789 18.21 -33.77 -22.40
C ASP A 789 18.18 -32.57 -21.45
N GLU A 790 17.02 -31.90 -21.38
CA GLU A 790 16.71 -30.84 -20.42
C GLU A 790 16.71 -31.41 -18.99
N SER A 791 17.90 -31.54 -18.40
CA SER A 791 18.04 -31.48 -16.96
C SER A 791 18.05 -30.00 -16.55
N SER A 792 16.85 -29.43 -16.41
CA SER A 792 16.64 -28.15 -15.72
C SER A 792 17.50 -28.09 -14.45
N PRO A 793 18.22 -26.99 -14.15
CA PRO A 793 19.01 -26.87 -12.93
C PRO A 793 18.07 -26.75 -11.73
N SER A 794 17.60 -27.90 -11.26
CA SER A 794 17.00 -28.08 -9.95
C SER A 794 18.01 -27.60 -8.91
N LYS A 795 17.78 -26.42 -8.32
CA LYS A 795 18.36 -25.89 -7.07
C LYS A 795 19.52 -26.72 -6.51
N LYS A 796 20.71 -26.65 -7.12
CA LYS A 796 21.91 -27.26 -6.52
C LYS A 796 22.31 -26.38 -5.33
N LYS A 797 22.18 -26.91 -4.10
CA LYS A 797 22.90 -26.33 -2.96
C LYS A 797 24.36 -26.71 -3.17
N ALA A 798 25.22 -25.72 -3.33
CA ALA A 798 26.66 -25.95 -3.43
C ALA A 798 27.31 -25.58 -2.09
N TYR A 799 28.37 -26.30 -1.72
CA TYR A 799 29.16 -26.03 -0.53
C TYR A 799 30.59 -25.75 -0.99
N ILE A 800 31.10 -24.54 -0.70
CA ILE A 800 32.49 -24.17 -0.96
C ILE A 800 33.34 -24.66 0.20
N LEU A 801 34.32 -25.51 -0.08
CA LEU A 801 35.42 -25.77 0.85
C LEU A 801 36.47 -24.66 0.66
N VAL A 802 37.13 -24.28 1.76
CA VAL A 802 38.05 -23.13 1.77
C VAL A 802 39.41 -23.49 2.35
N HIS A 803 40.45 -22.78 1.92
CA HIS A 803 41.72 -22.69 2.62
C HIS A 803 41.74 -21.42 3.47
N LEU A 804 42.15 -21.54 4.73
CA LEU A 804 42.39 -20.38 5.60
C LEU A 804 43.88 -20.07 5.64
N ASP A 805 44.24 -18.80 5.44
CA ASP A 805 45.59 -18.31 5.69
C ASP A 805 45.84 -18.08 7.20
N LYS A 806 47.04 -17.57 7.55
CA LYS A 806 47.40 -17.26 8.95
C LYS A 806 46.53 -16.18 9.60
N ASN A 807 45.88 -15.35 8.80
CA ASN A 807 44.99 -14.27 9.22
C ASN A 807 43.51 -14.68 9.14
N HIS A 808 43.22 -15.97 8.88
CA HIS A 808 41.88 -16.53 8.66
C HIS A 808 41.17 -16.01 7.40
N VAL A 809 41.89 -15.41 6.45
CA VAL A 809 41.33 -15.03 5.15
C VAL A 809 41.10 -16.30 4.34
N ALA A 810 39.87 -16.46 3.86
CA ALA A 810 39.45 -17.65 3.13
C ALA A 810 39.67 -17.48 1.62
N THR A 811 40.27 -18.49 1.00
CA THR A 811 40.36 -18.64 -0.47
C THR A 811 39.62 -19.89 -0.93
N PHE A 812 39.13 -19.86 -2.17
CA PHE A 812 38.42 -20.99 -2.77
C PHE A 812 39.31 -22.25 -2.83
N CYS A 813 38.77 -23.42 -2.45
CA CYS A 813 39.45 -24.71 -2.53
C CYS A 813 38.75 -25.67 -3.50
N GLU A 814 37.54 -26.13 -3.16
CA GLU A 814 36.79 -27.13 -3.94
C GLU A 814 35.28 -26.89 -3.77
N GLU A 815 34.48 -27.21 -4.79
CA GLU A 815 33.01 -27.23 -4.72
C GLU A 815 32.51 -28.65 -4.44
N GLN A 816 31.57 -28.79 -3.50
CA GLN A 816 30.81 -30.03 -3.32
C GLN A 816 29.30 -29.78 -3.43
N SER A 817 28.58 -30.74 -4.03
CA SER A 817 27.12 -30.69 -4.16
C SER A 817 26.35 -31.19 -2.92
N GLU A 818 27.03 -31.89 -2.02
CA GLU A 818 26.48 -32.39 -0.76
C GLU A 818 27.29 -31.88 0.43
N ILE A 819 26.75 -32.00 1.65
CA ILE A 819 27.44 -31.55 2.86
C ILE A 819 28.75 -32.35 2.97
N PRO A 820 29.92 -31.67 2.98
CA PRO A 820 31.21 -32.34 2.95
C PRO A 820 31.41 -33.21 4.19
N THR A 821 31.70 -34.50 3.95
CA THR A 821 32.11 -35.47 4.99
C THR A 821 33.60 -35.75 4.93
N ASP A 822 34.23 -35.49 3.78
CA ASP A 822 35.68 -35.54 3.56
C ASP A 822 36.18 -34.17 3.08
N PHE A 823 37.20 -33.65 3.76
CA PHE A 823 37.76 -32.31 3.54
C PHE A 823 39.13 -32.35 2.84
N LYS A 824 39.66 -33.54 2.49
CA LYS A 824 40.94 -33.74 1.78
C LYS A 824 42.04 -32.71 2.14
N HIS A 825 42.43 -31.86 1.18
CA HIS A 825 43.48 -30.84 1.27
C HIS A 825 42.96 -29.49 1.81
N CYS A 826 41.64 -29.30 1.87
CA CYS A 826 41.02 -28.06 2.34
C CYS A 826 40.99 -28.01 3.88
N THR A 827 40.56 -26.88 4.44
CA THR A 827 40.47 -26.71 5.91
C THR A 827 39.44 -27.69 6.49
N PRO A 828 39.80 -28.54 7.47
CA PRO A 828 38.91 -29.59 7.96
C PRO A 828 37.71 -29.03 8.73
N ASN A 829 36.54 -29.63 8.51
CA ASN A 829 35.26 -29.27 9.14
C ASN A 829 34.90 -27.78 8.93
N LEU A 830 35.10 -27.26 7.72
CA LEU A 830 34.80 -25.89 7.35
C LEU A 830 34.27 -25.83 5.92
N TYR A 831 33.08 -25.26 5.74
CA TYR A 831 32.49 -25.04 4.43
C TYR A 831 31.55 -23.84 4.44
N LEU A 832 31.40 -23.20 3.28
CA LEU A 832 30.48 -22.08 3.08
C LEU A 832 29.31 -22.55 2.22
N PRO A 833 28.07 -22.60 2.76
CA PRO A 833 26.92 -22.96 1.95
C PRO A 833 26.61 -21.83 0.95
N ILE A 834 26.38 -22.17 -0.32
CA ILE A 834 25.96 -21.25 -1.37
C ILE A 834 24.47 -21.47 -1.67
N ARG A 835 23.77 -20.36 -1.92
CA ARG A 835 22.43 -20.35 -2.53
C ARG A 835 22.50 -19.62 -3.87
N TYR A 836 21.84 -20.15 -4.90
CA TYR A 836 21.69 -19.46 -6.18
C TYR A 836 20.38 -18.67 -6.19
N LYS A 837 20.41 -17.38 -6.58
CA LYS A 837 19.22 -16.55 -6.87
C LYS A 837 19.25 -16.16 -8.35
N ASP A 838 18.10 -16.17 -9.02
CA ASP A 838 17.93 -15.75 -10.43
C ASP A 838 18.92 -16.41 -11.41
N GLY A 839 18.92 -17.73 -11.40
CA GLY A 839 19.52 -18.56 -12.44
C GLY A 839 21.01 -18.86 -12.30
N TRP A 840 21.86 -17.90 -11.89
CA TRP A 840 23.33 -18.10 -12.02
C TRP A 840 24.23 -17.36 -11.02
N LEU A 841 23.69 -16.47 -10.17
CA LEU A 841 24.51 -15.71 -9.20
C LEU A 841 24.55 -16.42 -7.83
N PRO A 842 25.74 -16.90 -7.39
CA PRO A 842 25.91 -17.54 -6.09
C PRO A 842 25.91 -16.49 -4.98
N LYS A 843 25.21 -16.80 -3.89
CA LYS A 843 25.10 -15.96 -2.69
C LYS A 843 25.46 -16.75 -1.44
N LEU A 844 26.21 -16.11 -0.55
CA LEU A 844 26.40 -16.62 0.82
C LEU A 844 25.19 -16.28 1.71
N PRO A 845 24.97 -17.02 2.80
CA PRO A 845 24.17 -16.54 3.91
C PRO A 845 24.65 -15.14 4.30
N SER A 846 23.71 -14.21 4.41
CA SER A 846 23.92 -12.83 4.85
C SER A 846 24.83 -12.00 3.93
N GLN A 847 24.28 -11.57 2.81
CA GLN A 847 24.89 -10.53 1.96
C GLN A 847 24.41 -9.13 2.32
N ASP A 848 23.59 -8.98 3.35
CA ASP A 848 23.13 -7.68 3.84
C ASP A 848 23.67 -7.48 5.25
N TYR A 849 24.32 -6.35 5.51
CA TYR A 849 24.80 -5.95 6.84
C TYR A 849 23.99 -4.76 7.34
N PHE A 850 23.13 -4.99 8.35
CA PHE A 850 22.31 -3.95 8.96
C PHE A 850 23.10 -3.18 10.04
N PHE A 851 23.06 -1.85 9.99
CA PHE A 851 23.69 -0.96 10.99
C PHE A 851 22.74 0.16 11.41
N ALA A 852 23.12 0.96 12.41
CA ALA A 852 22.33 2.13 12.78
C ALA A 852 22.34 3.18 11.69
N GLU A 853 21.20 3.84 11.56
CA GLU A 853 21.02 4.95 10.63
C GLU A 853 22.07 6.06 10.85
N GLY A 854 22.70 6.52 9.76
CA GLY A 854 23.76 7.53 9.77
C GLY A 854 25.18 6.98 9.82
N LYS A 855 25.38 5.66 9.97
CA LYS A 855 26.71 5.02 9.97
C LYS A 855 27.19 4.49 8.62
N GLY A 856 26.48 4.82 7.54
CA GLY A 856 26.82 4.33 6.20
C GLY A 856 28.25 4.65 5.76
N GLU A 857 28.74 5.88 5.97
CA GLU A 857 30.12 6.27 5.61
C GLU A 857 31.19 5.57 6.45
N TYR A 858 30.85 5.24 7.70
CA TYR A 858 31.75 4.51 8.59
C TYR A 858 31.96 3.08 8.10
N TYR A 859 30.87 2.37 7.76
CA TYR A 859 30.94 1.00 7.26
C TYR A 859 31.34 0.89 5.78
N ALA A 860 31.23 1.97 4.99
CA ALA A 860 31.72 2.01 3.61
C ALA A 860 33.24 1.81 3.49
N GLN A 861 33.99 1.93 4.59
CA GLN A 861 35.43 1.69 4.65
C GLN A 861 35.78 0.20 4.76
N ALA A 862 34.78 -0.69 4.85
CA ALA A 862 34.99 -2.12 5.01
C ALA A 862 35.60 -2.75 3.75
N GLU A 863 36.72 -3.47 3.91
CA GLU A 863 37.33 -4.26 2.85
C GLU A 863 37.16 -5.78 3.08
N TYR A 864 36.87 -6.18 4.31
CA TYR A 864 36.68 -7.57 4.69
C TYR A 864 35.45 -7.75 5.58
N ALA A 865 34.89 -8.96 5.57
CA ALA A 865 33.79 -9.39 6.43
C ALA A 865 34.25 -10.58 7.28
N GLU A 866 34.06 -10.50 8.58
CA GLU A 866 34.35 -11.60 9.50
C GLU A 866 33.08 -12.42 9.76
N TYR A 867 33.13 -13.68 9.37
CA TYR A 867 32.12 -14.69 9.64
C TYR A 867 32.55 -15.64 10.77
N ARG A 868 31.55 -16.22 11.43
CA ARG A 868 31.72 -17.30 12.42
C ARG A 868 30.99 -18.53 11.94
N PHE A 869 31.72 -19.64 11.88
CA PHE A 869 31.18 -20.93 11.46
C PHE A 869 31.23 -21.97 12.57
N LYS A 870 30.10 -22.62 12.82
CA LYS A 870 29.98 -23.77 13.72
C LYS A 870 28.77 -24.62 13.34
N ASP A 871 28.95 -25.94 13.28
CA ASP A 871 27.88 -26.93 13.05
C ASP A 871 26.96 -26.61 11.85
N GLY A 872 27.55 -26.12 10.75
CA GLY A 872 26.82 -25.78 9.52
C GLY A 872 26.09 -24.43 9.54
N ILE A 873 26.21 -23.66 10.63
CA ILE A 873 25.70 -22.29 10.74
C ILE A 873 26.83 -21.32 10.48
N LEU A 874 26.61 -20.42 9.54
CA LEU A 874 27.53 -19.34 9.16
C LEU A 874 26.85 -18.00 9.50
N LEU A 875 27.43 -17.20 10.39
CA LEU A 875 26.91 -15.89 10.79
C LEU A 875 27.93 -14.78 10.52
N LEU A 876 27.47 -13.67 9.96
CA LEU A 876 28.28 -12.47 9.77
C LEU A 876 28.42 -11.74 11.12
N ALA A 877 29.62 -11.71 11.67
CA ALA A 877 29.88 -11.17 12.99
C ALA A 877 30.16 -9.66 12.96
N ARG A 878 31.00 -9.21 12.01
CA ARG A 878 31.37 -7.78 11.86
C ARG A 878 32.08 -7.52 10.53
N LEU A 879 32.21 -6.24 10.21
CA LEU A 879 33.02 -5.75 9.09
C LEU A 879 34.41 -5.35 9.59
N LEU A 880 35.41 -5.49 8.72
CA LEU A 880 36.80 -5.14 9.02
C LEU A 880 37.35 -4.16 7.97
N ASP A 881 38.21 -3.27 8.42
CA ASP A 881 38.98 -2.38 7.56
C ASP A 881 40.13 -3.10 6.83
N LYS A 882 40.90 -2.36 6.02
CA LYS A 882 42.08 -2.84 5.31
C LYS A 882 43.17 -3.46 6.21
N ASP A 883 43.21 -3.08 7.48
CA ASP A 883 44.18 -3.54 8.47
C ASP A 883 43.62 -4.73 9.30
N LEU A 884 42.48 -5.32 8.88
CA LEU A 884 41.76 -6.39 9.56
C LEU A 884 41.26 -6.00 10.97
N LYS A 885 41.07 -4.71 11.24
CA LYS A 885 40.47 -4.22 12.48
C LYS A 885 38.96 -4.09 12.32
N GLY A 886 38.23 -4.43 13.38
CA GLY A 886 36.77 -4.30 13.40
C GLY A 886 36.33 -2.85 13.31
N LEU A 887 35.38 -2.59 12.41
CA LEU A 887 34.60 -1.36 12.32
C LEU A 887 33.43 -1.41 13.31
#